data_AF-A0AA88KLQ4-F1
#
_entry.id   AF-A0AA88KLQ4-F1
#
_cell.length_a   1.000
_cell.length_b   1.000
_cell.length_c   1.000
_cell.angle_alpha   90.00
_cell.angle_beta   90.00
_cell.angle_gamma   90.00
#
_symmetry.space_group_name_H-M   'P 1'
#
loop_
_entity.id
_entity.type
_entity.pdbx_description
1 polymer ?
#
loop_
_entity_poly.entity_id
_entity_poly.type
_entity_poly.pdbx_seq_one_letter_code
_entity_poly.pdbx_strand_id
1 'polypeptide(L)'
;MLDLDKFQAGLDAMEMGDSNTAIKEFRKYVTCTRIQGKKWQKGQRETLIASLRNIAILLMNQKNYVDAILELNAAINLEKLSPSKVDSKLLRAECLIELQDFGKAKLDLAEAVEIVTIGNVACDTNKMYYLMGLCLFKEGNSLHKAISSLNLALQSHSHAFDLHIYKLLGEIHIKLKDYEQAQTCFTKAIQIVEKNCTEHVLLLGCEFLTDLYLGRSHARKEMQEFEKALEDCEVLTKLISEGSNSKPLDMDANTLTLIQKQKEEILSQMDEDSTPTLKSGGAYSKSNTNATSSNGNSGSNANSNTTTSDPSPMIPVVEQTKSITTTTTETSSSSSTTTTMSSTTTSTSTSQTTTTIKETGLENKIRVLSLSPHTIPQYQDTDLKELQTLKESVQYKPTVLHLLSLYQSEIKKEVEFKQKNKNSSSSSTAIVHVQVDPVPSDRKYIYLTSSGSPAVPSTCSCIVDYGHYLALKSGKSIMNEFELQTPPEAIAKELKQVSKISASSSIEAKKNDLLELEKKYTQIMQEKQKLLADRAAVLTPEELASIEEEEGIRRPTPKSRDVTVDDDEWELEHKRKIIEQERKLVEKRLLEEKKHRNVRFYCRGELNYLQQWNTVFSSGDNKKPSNLEELRKYSLRPTNVFDLEGEQIHYRFCESQFHRMGASPAYASSYPTAYISEVEYVVNPNIMNRFNNCKKELAKKHGFLLESMKPLLLFHGTSETNMENILRTNFLIEKIGSTTDMGWYGKGFYFSEYPGLSMAYSRNQYLLICMVLIGKAFHMNQVETGRPLESGYDSHVSPDGCSEVIIFNPDQVIPLYKIKWEHAGTLTYK
;
A
#
# COMPACT_ATOMS: atom_id res chain seq x y z
N MET A 1 34.69 0.25 29.30
CA MET A 1 35.82 0.48 28.39
C MET A 1 35.75 -0.44 27.18
N LEU A 2 35.68 -1.78 27.36
CA LEU A 2 35.69 -2.79 26.29
C LEU A 2 34.68 -2.63 25.13
N ASP A 3 33.64 -1.80 25.26
CA ASP A 3 32.66 -1.60 24.19
C ASP A 3 33.06 -0.46 23.24
N LEU A 4 33.70 0.62 23.71
CA LEU A 4 34.09 1.74 22.82
C LEU A 4 35.18 1.32 21.82
N ASP A 5 36.05 0.37 22.20
CA ASP A 5 37.10 -0.14 21.33
C ASP A 5 36.53 -0.76 20.04
N LYS A 6 35.35 -1.39 20.11
CA LYS A 6 34.67 -1.98 18.93
C LYS A 6 34.08 -0.91 18.01
N PHE A 7 33.55 0.17 18.59
CA PHE A 7 33.07 1.30 17.81
C PHE A 7 34.23 1.98 17.09
N GLN A 8 35.34 2.23 17.79
CA GLN A 8 36.55 2.81 17.19
C GLN A 8 37.14 1.90 16.11
N ALA A 9 37.26 0.59 16.35
CA ALA A 9 37.71 -0.35 15.33
C ALA A 9 36.80 -0.36 14.08
N GLY A 10 35.50 -0.14 14.25
CA GLY A 10 34.57 0.05 13.14
C GLY A 10 34.83 1.33 12.34
N LEU A 11 35.16 2.44 13.02
CA LEU A 11 35.56 3.69 12.37
C LEU A 11 36.89 3.54 11.63
N ASP A 12 37.90 2.95 12.26
CA ASP A 12 39.22 2.74 11.66
C ASP A 12 39.11 1.85 10.39
N ALA A 13 38.30 0.79 10.45
CA ALA A 13 38.04 -0.06 9.28
C ALA A 13 37.29 0.69 8.16
N MET A 14 36.36 1.58 8.51
CA MET A 14 35.64 2.42 7.56
C MET A 14 36.59 3.43 6.88
N GLU A 15 37.51 4.04 7.63
CA GLU A 15 38.55 4.93 7.09
C GLU A 15 39.53 4.19 6.16
N MET A 16 39.84 2.93 6.46
CA MET A 16 40.63 2.05 5.58
C MET A 16 39.85 1.56 4.34
N GLY A 17 38.57 1.90 4.20
CA GLY A 17 37.71 1.43 3.10
C GLY A 17 37.26 -0.04 3.20
N ASP A 18 37.58 -0.74 4.29
CA ASP A 18 37.14 -2.12 4.52
C ASP A 18 35.72 -2.14 5.10
N SER A 19 34.76 -2.00 4.19
CA SER A 19 33.33 -1.93 4.53
C SER A 19 32.83 -3.16 5.30
N ASN A 20 33.33 -4.35 4.97
CA ASN A 20 32.87 -5.60 5.59
C ASN A 20 33.37 -5.73 7.04
N THR A 21 34.64 -5.40 7.27
CA THR A 21 35.19 -5.36 8.63
C THR A 21 34.52 -4.28 9.46
N ALA A 22 34.27 -3.10 8.90
CA ALA A 22 33.56 -2.02 9.58
C ALA A 22 32.15 -2.44 10.01
N ILE A 23 31.34 -3.03 9.11
CA ILE A 23 30.01 -3.56 9.44
C ILE A 23 30.10 -4.60 10.57
N LYS A 24 31.07 -5.51 10.50
CA LYS A 24 31.26 -6.56 11.51
C LYS A 24 31.57 -5.96 12.89
N GLU A 25 32.48 -5.00 12.98
CA GLU A 25 32.85 -4.37 14.26
C GLU A 25 31.70 -3.51 14.83
N PHE A 26 31.01 -2.73 14.01
CA PHE A 26 29.81 -2.00 14.46
C PHE A 26 28.70 -2.96 14.94
N ARG A 27 28.46 -4.10 14.27
CA ARG A 27 27.47 -5.08 14.73
C ARG A 27 27.86 -5.75 16.05
N LYS A 28 29.14 -6.00 16.28
CA LYS A 28 29.64 -6.47 17.58
C LYS A 28 29.36 -5.42 18.66
N TYR A 29 29.58 -4.13 18.38
CA TYR A 29 29.20 -3.05 19.30
C TYR A 29 27.71 -3.08 19.63
N VAL A 30 26.84 -3.05 18.60
CA VAL A 30 25.37 -3.07 18.74
C VAL A 30 24.90 -4.26 19.59
N THR A 31 25.45 -5.45 19.34
CA THR A 31 25.09 -6.68 20.06
C THR A 31 25.48 -6.59 21.53
N CYS A 32 26.71 -6.14 21.83
CA CYS A 32 27.18 -6.00 23.20
C CYS A 32 26.38 -4.95 23.98
N THR A 33 26.04 -3.82 23.37
CA THR A 33 25.24 -2.78 24.02
C THR A 33 23.80 -3.22 24.29
N ARG A 34 23.19 -4.00 23.38
CA ARG A 34 21.81 -4.52 23.57
C ARG A 34 21.71 -5.52 24.72
N ILE A 35 22.72 -6.37 24.92
CA ILE A 35 22.75 -7.40 25.98
C ILE A 35 22.82 -6.77 27.38
N GLN A 36 23.44 -5.60 27.53
CA GLN A 36 23.73 -5.02 28.86
C GLN A 36 22.52 -4.42 29.61
N GLY A 37 21.33 -4.33 29.02
CA GLY A 37 20.08 -4.06 29.76
C GLY A 37 19.95 -2.71 30.50
N LYS A 38 19.12 -1.81 29.96
CA LYS A 38 18.47 -0.61 30.55
C LYS A 38 19.26 0.46 31.32
N LYS A 39 20.53 0.30 31.72
CA LYS A 39 21.34 1.41 32.27
C LYS A 39 22.46 1.79 31.30
N TRP A 40 22.12 2.65 30.35
CA TRP A 40 23.08 3.16 29.39
C TRP A 40 23.93 4.22 30.09
N GLN A 41 25.25 4.11 30.00
CA GLN A 41 26.15 5.18 30.39
C GLN A 41 25.92 6.39 29.48
N LYS A 42 26.18 7.61 29.99
CA LYS A 42 26.05 8.86 29.22
C LYS A 42 26.87 8.75 27.93
N GLY A 43 26.27 8.96 26.76
CA GLY A 43 26.94 8.85 25.46
C GLY A 43 26.76 7.51 24.74
N GLN A 44 26.47 6.41 25.44
CA GLN A 44 26.31 5.09 24.79
C GLN A 44 25.11 5.04 23.85
N ARG A 45 24.08 5.86 24.11
CA ARG A 45 22.91 5.95 23.24
C ARG A 45 23.28 6.51 21.88
N GLU A 46 24.00 7.60 21.93
CA GLU A 46 24.46 8.35 20.78
C GLU A 46 25.44 7.50 19.97
N THR A 47 26.38 6.79 20.62
CA THR A 47 27.30 5.86 19.94
C THR A 47 26.57 4.66 19.32
N LEU A 48 25.52 4.13 19.96
CA LEU A 48 24.70 3.06 19.39
C LEU A 48 23.93 3.52 18.16
N ILE A 49 23.32 4.71 18.21
CA ILE A 49 22.65 5.32 17.06
C ILE A 49 23.65 5.57 15.93
N ALA A 50 24.83 6.11 16.24
CA ALA A 50 25.90 6.34 15.25
C ALA A 50 26.37 5.03 14.61
N SER A 51 26.52 3.96 15.39
CA SER A 51 26.90 2.63 14.87
C SER A 51 25.86 2.11 13.89
N LEU A 52 24.57 2.20 14.23
CA LEU A 52 23.47 1.76 13.34
C LEU A 52 23.43 2.56 12.04
N ARG A 53 23.68 3.88 12.10
CA ARG A 53 23.79 4.74 10.91
C ARG A 53 24.99 4.39 10.05
N ASN A 54 26.16 4.19 10.65
CA ASN A 54 27.35 3.82 9.90
C ASN A 54 27.19 2.47 9.22
N ILE A 55 26.57 1.48 9.88
CA ILE A 55 26.19 0.21 9.25
C ILE A 55 25.27 0.47 8.05
N ALA A 56 24.23 1.30 8.23
CA ALA A 56 23.30 1.60 7.14
C ALA A 56 23.99 2.28 5.94
N ILE A 57 24.88 3.24 6.17
CA ILE A 57 25.66 3.91 5.11
C ILE A 57 26.54 2.90 4.37
N LEU A 58 27.24 2.01 5.10
CA LEU A 58 28.07 0.98 4.48
C LEU A 58 27.22 -0.01 3.66
N LEU A 59 26.04 -0.38 4.15
CA LEU A 59 25.09 -1.23 3.41
C LEU A 59 24.52 -0.52 2.17
N MET A 60 24.24 0.78 2.24
CA MET A 60 23.83 1.60 1.09
C MET A 60 24.92 1.61 0.01
N ASN A 61 26.19 1.74 0.39
CA ASN A 61 27.33 1.67 -0.54
C ASN A 61 27.42 0.29 -1.21
N GLN A 62 27.00 -0.78 -0.52
CA GLN A 62 26.89 -2.13 -1.06
C GLN A 62 25.58 -2.37 -1.85
N LYS A 63 24.75 -1.34 -2.04
CA LYS A 63 23.40 -1.41 -2.65
C LYS A 63 22.44 -2.36 -1.91
N ASN A 64 22.70 -2.66 -0.64
CA ASN A 64 21.82 -3.46 0.22
C ASN A 64 20.86 -2.57 1.01
N TYR A 65 19.91 -1.98 0.30
CA TYR A 65 18.99 -0.97 0.87
C TYR A 65 18.00 -1.55 1.88
N VAL A 66 17.61 -2.82 1.74
CA VAL A 66 16.65 -3.46 2.64
C VAL A 66 17.23 -3.60 4.05
N ASP A 67 18.47 -4.10 4.15
CA ASP A 67 19.13 -4.22 5.45
C ASP A 67 19.48 -2.84 6.02
N ALA A 68 19.87 -1.87 5.18
CA ALA A 68 20.10 -0.50 5.62
C ALA A 68 18.84 0.12 6.27
N ILE A 69 17.66 -0.10 5.69
CA ILE A 69 16.37 0.34 6.27
C ILE A 69 16.12 -0.30 7.63
N LEU A 70 16.44 -1.59 7.83
CA LEU A 70 16.27 -2.25 9.12
C LEU A 70 17.14 -1.62 10.22
N GLU A 71 18.39 -1.31 9.91
CA GLU A 71 19.30 -0.65 10.86
C GLU A 71 18.87 0.80 11.14
N LEU A 72 18.40 1.53 10.12
CA LEU A 72 17.84 2.88 10.28
C LEU A 72 16.55 2.88 11.10
N ASN A 73 15.67 1.90 10.93
CA ASN A 73 14.48 1.73 11.77
C ASN A 73 14.88 1.58 13.24
N ALA A 74 15.91 0.76 13.52
CA ALA A 74 16.43 0.60 14.86
C ALA A 74 17.01 1.93 15.41
N ALA A 75 17.75 2.69 14.59
CA ALA A 75 18.28 3.99 14.98
C ALA A 75 17.16 4.99 15.31
N ILE A 76 16.17 5.15 14.41
CA ILE A 76 15.03 6.08 14.55
C ILE A 76 14.21 5.77 15.82
N ASN A 77 14.00 4.50 16.14
CA ASN A 77 13.28 4.08 17.35
C ASN A 77 14.05 4.43 18.63
N LEU A 78 15.38 4.51 18.55
CA LEU A 78 16.23 4.96 19.64
C LEU A 78 16.38 6.47 19.70
N GLU A 79 15.85 7.25 18.75
CA GLU A 79 15.97 8.70 18.73
C GLU A 79 14.74 9.38 19.31
N LYS A 80 14.96 10.36 20.19
CA LYS A 80 13.89 11.27 20.61
C LYS A 80 13.63 12.28 19.48
N LEU A 81 12.68 13.21 19.67
CA LEU A 81 12.55 14.37 18.77
C LEU A 81 13.81 15.23 18.90
N SER A 82 14.84 14.90 18.12
CA SER A 82 16.15 15.52 18.11
C SER A 82 16.60 15.80 16.67
N PRO A 83 17.50 16.78 16.46
CA PRO A 83 18.13 17.04 15.16
C PRO A 83 18.68 15.78 14.51
N SER A 84 19.28 14.91 15.33
CA SER A 84 19.84 13.64 14.85
C SER A 84 18.77 12.85 14.09
N LYS A 85 17.54 12.73 14.60
CA LYS A 85 16.47 11.92 13.98
C LYS A 85 16.18 12.31 12.53
N VAL A 86 16.44 13.57 12.16
CA VAL A 86 16.34 14.06 10.79
C VAL A 86 17.30 13.28 9.88
N ASP A 87 18.57 13.15 10.23
CA ASP A 87 19.57 12.47 9.38
C ASP A 87 19.20 11.00 9.12
N SER A 88 18.77 10.26 10.15
CA SER A 88 18.33 8.88 9.98
C SER A 88 17.11 8.76 9.08
N LYS A 89 16.19 9.73 9.14
CA LYS A 89 15.04 9.79 8.22
C LYS A 89 15.45 10.13 6.80
N LEU A 90 16.41 11.04 6.61
CA LEU A 90 16.94 11.37 5.28
C LEU A 90 17.64 10.15 4.65
N LEU A 91 18.49 9.45 5.40
CA LEU A 91 19.13 8.21 4.94
C LEU A 91 18.11 7.12 4.61
N ARG A 92 17.03 7.01 5.41
CA ARG A 92 15.97 6.01 5.15
C ARG A 92 15.15 6.40 3.92
N ALA A 93 14.87 7.68 3.73
CA ALA A 93 14.21 8.19 2.54
C ALA A 93 15.04 7.91 1.27
N GLU A 94 16.36 8.09 1.30
CA GLU A 94 17.26 7.70 0.20
C GLU A 94 17.12 6.21 -0.15
N CYS A 95 17.21 5.32 0.84
CA CYS A 95 17.03 3.88 0.62
C CYS A 95 15.65 3.56 0.01
N LEU A 96 14.61 4.24 0.47
CA LEU A 96 13.24 4.06 -0.02
C LEU A 96 13.06 4.57 -1.46
N ILE A 97 13.74 5.66 -1.83
CA ILE A 97 13.74 6.17 -3.22
C ILE A 97 14.41 5.15 -4.15
N GLU A 98 15.55 4.57 -3.75
CA GLU A 98 16.24 3.52 -4.54
C GLU A 98 15.39 2.25 -4.69
N LEU A 99 14.62 1.90 -3.66
CA LEU A 99 13.65 0.80 -3.71
C LEU A 99 12.31 1.16 -4.38
N GLN A 100 12.18 2.38 -4.92
CA GLN A 100 10.96 2.90 -5.56
C GLN A 100 9.72 2.95 -4.63
N ASP A 101 9.91 2.95 -3.30
CA ASP A 101 8.84 3.15 -2.31
C ASP A 101 8.68 4.65 -1.98
N PHE A 102 8.27 5.42 -3.01
CA PHE A 102 8.13 6.87 -2.94
C PHE A 102 7.10 7.32 -1.90
N GLY A 103 6.10 6.49 -1.60
CA GLY A 103 5.09 6.77 -0.59
C GLY A 103 5.70 6.91 0.80
N LYS A 104 6.50 5.93 1.22
CA LYS A 104 7.19 5.98 2.52
C LYS A 104 8.30 7.02 2.55
N ALA A 105 9.04 7.21 1.44
CA ALA A 105 10.08 8.23 1.37
C ALA A 105 9.51 9.63 1.63
N LYS A 106 8.37 9.97 1.01
CA LYS A 106 7.67 11.26 1.25
C LYS A 106 7.24 11.43 2.70
N LEU A 107 6.73 10.37 3.33
CA LEU A 107 6.35 10.40 4.75
C LEU A 107 7.56 10.71 5.63
N ASP A 108 8.70 10.08 5.36
CA ASP A 108 9.94 10.35 6.10
C ASP A 108 10.45 11.78 5.95
N LEU A 109 10.41 12.29 4.72
CA LEU A 109 10.82 13.66 4.43
C LEU A 109 9.85 14.69 5.02
N ALA A 110 8.54 14.42 5.02
CA ALA A 110 7.55 15.29 5.64
C ALA A 110 7.73 15.35 7.17
N GLU A 111 7.94 14.20 7.82
CA GLU A 111 8.25 14.17 9.26
C GLU A 111 9.59 14.85 9.56
N ALA A 112 10.58 14.75 8.67
CA ALA A 112 11.84 15.49 8.82
C ALA A 112 11.61 17.01 8.77
N VAL A 113 10.82 17.52 7.82
CA VAL A 113 10.43 18.94 7.74
C VAL A 113 9.72 19.38 9.02
N GLU A 114 8.82 18.56 9.54
CA GLU A 114 8.08 18.86 10.77
C GLU A 114 9.00 18.95 11.99
N ILE A 115 9.94 18.02 12.16
CA ILE A 115 10.93 18.05 13.26
C ILE A 115 11.75 19.33 13.22
N VAL A 116 12.17 19.76 12.03
CA VAL A 116 12.97 20.98 11.83
C VAL A 116 12.15 22.22 12.15
N THR A 117 10.91 22.26 11.67
CA THR A 117 10.00 23.40 11.88
C THR A 117 9.62 23.56 13.34
N ILE A 118 9.27 22.47 14.03
CA ILE A 118 8.85 22.50 15.45
C ILE A 118 10.05 22.71 16.37
N GLY A 119 11.18 22.07 16.06
CA GLY A 119 12.34 22.06 16.93
C GLY A 119 13.16 23.36 16.92
N ASN A 120 12.85 24.29 16.00
CA ASN A 120 13.69 25.47 15.70
C ASN A 120 15.18 25.10 15.58
N VAL A 121 15.42 23.95 14.94
CA VAL A 121 16.75 23.38 14.80
C VAL A 121 17.36 23.95 13.54
N ALA A 122 18.53 24.57 13.65
CA ALA A 122 19.37 24.87 12.50
C ALA A 122 19.86 23.55 11.91
N CYS A 123 19.15 23.02 10.91
CA CYS A 123 19.59 21.89 10.12
C CYS A 123 19.78 22.30 8.66
N ASP A 124 20.59 21.53 7.96
CA ASP A 124 20.72 21.66 6.52
C ASP A 124 19.44 21.17 5.82
N THR A 125 18.60 22.11 5.38
CA THR A 125 17.38 21.81 4.62
C THR A 125 17.63 21.57 3.13
N ASN A 126 18.83 21.87 2.62
CA ASN A 126 19.20 21.75 1.20
C ASN A 126 19.05 20.29 0.75
N LYS A 127 19.63 19.34 1.48
CA LYS A 127 19.51 17.90 1.20
C LYS A 127 18.07 17.38 1.30
N MET A 128 17.34 17.82 2.33
CA MET A 128 15.97 17.37 2.59
C MET A 128 15.02 17.75 1.46
N TYR A 129 15.05 19.01 1.03
CA TYR A 129 14.21 19.48 -0.07
C TYR A 129 14.66 18.93 -1.43
N TYR A 130 15.97 18.68 -1.62
CA TYR A 130 16.47 17.95 -2.78
C TYR A 130 15.86 16.54 -2.87
N LEU A 131 15.91 15.76 -1.78
CA LEU A 131 15.32 14.40 -1.76
C LEU A 131 13.81 14.42 -1.97
N MET A 132 13.11 15.44 -1.46
CA MET A 132 11.68 15.63 -1.73
C MET A 132 11.42 15.88 -3.22
N GLY A 133 12.21 16.76 -3.85
CA GLY A 133 12.15 17.02 -5.28
C GLY A 133 12.43 15.78 -6.11
N LEU A 134 13.47 15.02 -5.77
CA LEU A 134 13.84 13.77 -6.43
C LEU A 134 12.73 12.72 -6.34
N CYS A 135 12.15 12.56 -5.15
CA CYS A 135 11.04 11.64 -4.93
C CYS A 135 9.81 12.01 -5.79
N LEU A 136 9.45 13.30 -5.84
CA LEU A 136 8.34 13.79 -6.66
C LEU A 136 8.60 13.67 -8.16
N PHE A 137 9.85 13.83 -8.60
CA PHE A 137 10.25 13.65 -9.98
C PHE A 137 10.15 12.19 -10.43
N LYS A 138 10.68 11.26 -9.62
CA LYS A 138 10.66 9.81 -9.92
C LYS A 138 9.24 9.22 -9.88
N GLU A 139 8.35 9.77 -9.07
CA GLU A 139 6.92 9.41 -9.07
C GLU A 139 6.20 9.82 -10.37
N GLY A 140 6.74 10.77 -11.14
CA GLY A 140 6.25 11.16 -12.47
C GLY A 140 4.99 12.04 -12.49
N ASN A 141 4.25 12.13 -11.39
CA ASN A 141 2.92 12.78 -11.37
C ASN A 141 2.92 14.27 -10.97
N SER A 142 4.06 14.87 -10.63
CA SER A 142 4.08 16.23 -10.05
C SER A 142 5.37 17.01 -10.32
N LEU A 143 5.74 17.19 -11.60
CA LEU A 143 6.95 17.95 -12.00
C LEU A 143 7.01 19.37 -11.41
N HIS A 144 5.90 20.11 -11.39
CA HIS A 144 5.86 21.46 -10.79
C HIS A 144 6.10 21.46 -9.27
N LYS A 145 5.62 20.44 -8.54
CA LYS A 145 5.90 20.31 -7.11
C LYS A 145 7.37 19.98 -6.87
N ALA A 146 7.95 19.13 -7.73
CA ALA A 146 9.38 18.84 -7.69
C ALA A 146 10.21 20.12 -7.87
N ILE A 147 9.89 20.95 -8.88
CA ILE A 147 10.54 22.27 -9.07
C ILE A 147 10.38 23.15 -7.83
N SER A 148 9.17 23.22 -7.27
CA SER A 148 8.92 24.02 -6.07
C SER A 148 9.76 23.56 -4.88
N SER A 149 9.88 22.25 -4.65
CA SER A 149 10.75 21.70 -3.59
C SER A 149 12.23 21.99 -3.87
N LEU A 150 12.69 21.87 -5.11
CA LEU A 150 14.08 22.14 -5.48
C LEU A 150 14.44 23.62 -5.35
N ASN A 151 13.52 24.52 -5.67
CA ASN A 151 13.72 25.95 -5.43
C ASN A 151 13.78 26.29 -3.94
N LEU A 152 13.02 25.61 -3.08
CA LEU A 152 13.17 25.72 -1.63
C LEU A 152 14.53 25.20 -1.16
N ALA A 153 15.05 24.15 -1.79
CA ALA A 153 16.40 23.64 -1.50
C ALA A 153 17.49 24.69 -1.80
N LEU A 154 17.39 25.38 -2.94
CA LEU A 154 18.32 26.45 -3.35
C LEU A 154 18.26 27.70 -2.46
N GLN A 155 17.16 27.90 -1.74
CA GLN A 155 17.01 28.99 -0.75
C GLN A 155 17.60 28.64 0.62
N SER A 156 18.11 27.42 0.81
CA SER A 156 18.73 27.00 2.06
C SER A 156 20.06 27.70 2.31
N HIS A 157 20.50 27.73 3.57
CA HIS A 157 21.79 28.30 3.98
C HIS A 157 22.99 27.43 3.53
N SER A 158 22.74 26.14 3.29
CA SER A 158 23.74 25.20 2.79
C SER A 158 23.60 25.07 1.28
N HIS A 159 24.74 24.93 0.61
CA HIS A 159 24.85 24.78 -0.85
C HIS A 159 25.45 23.42 -1.26
N ALA A 160 25.47 22.45 -0.34
CA ALA A 160 26.14 21.16 -0.54
C ALA A 160 25.52 20.32 -1.68
N PHE A 161 24.22 20.49 -1.95
CA PHE A 161 23.48 19.77 -2.98
C PHE A 161 23.15 20.64 -4.21
N ASP A 162 23.61 21.90 -4.29
CA ASP A 162 23.25 22.80 -5.39
C ASP A 162 23.58 22.20 -6.77
N LEU A 163 24.71 21.51 -6.88
CA LEU A 163 25.09 20.75 -8.08
C LEU A 163 24.01 19.73 -8.49
N HIS A 164 23.57 18.90 -7.54
CA HIS A 164 22.55 17.87 -7.75
C HIS A 164 21.18 18.48 -8.03
N ILE A 165 20.87 19.61 -7.37
CA ILE A 165 19.62 20.33 -7.55
C ILE A 165 19.52 20.91 -8.96
N TYR A 166 20.58 21.58 -9.45
CA TYR A 166 20.58 22.13 -10.81
C TYR A 166 20.56 21.03 -11.87
N LYS A 167 21.26 19.90 -11.67
CA LYS A 167 21.13 18.74 -12.56
C LYS A 167 19.68 18.28 -12.66
N LEU A 168 19.04 18.02 -11.51
CA LEU A 168 17.67 17.52 -11.47
C LEU A 168 16.65 18.52 -12.02
N LEU A 169 16.82 19.82 -11.75
CA LEU A 169 16.02 20.87 -12.39
C LEU A 169 16.17 20.85 -13.91
N GLY A 170 17.39 20.70 -14.43
CA GLY A 170 17.66 20.57 -15.87
C GLY A 170 16.90 19.39 -16.49
N GLU A 171 16.96 18.22 -15.85
CA GLU A 171 16.21 17.03 -16.29
C GLU A 171 14.69 17.25 -16.26
N ILE A 172 14.17 17.91 -15.22
CA ILE A 172 12.73 18.24 -15.14
C ILE A 172 12.33 19.21 -16.26
N HIS A 173 13.13 20.23 -16.55
CA HIS A 173 12.85 21.20 -17.60
C HIS A 173 12.91 20.55 -19.00
N ILE A 174 13.83 19.60 -19.24
CA ILE A 174 13.79 18.78 -20.46
C ILE A 174 12.45 18.04 -20.59
N LYS A 175 11.95 17.41 -19.51
CA LYS A 175 10.64 16.72 -19.55
C LYS A 175 9.47 17.66 -19.80
N LEU A 176 9.57 18.92 -19.36
CA LEU A 176 8.58 19.96 -19.61
C LEU A 176 8.75 20.63 -20.99
N LYS A 177 9.77 20.24 -21.77
CA LYS A 177 10.16 20.88 -23.04
C LYS A 177 10.52 22.37 -22.89
N ASP A 178 10.98 22.76 -21.71
CA ASP A 178 11.46 24.10 -21.40
C ASP A 178 12.99 24.12 -21.53
N TYR A 179 13.45 24.05 -22.78
CA TYR A 179 14.86 23.79 -23.09
C TYR A 179 15.79 24.96 -22.71
N GLU A 180 15.28 26.21 -22.70
CA GLU A 180 16.05 27.37 -22.25
C GLU A 180 16.39 27.29 -20.75
N GLN A 181 15.40 26.95 -19.91
CA GLN A 181 15.64 26.75 -18.48
C GLN A 181 16.49 25.52 -18.22
N ALA A 182 16.30 24.44 -18.98
CA ALA A 182 17.15 23.26 -18.90
C ALA A 182 18.63 23.61 -19.16
N GLN A 183 18.91 24.31 -20.27
CA GLN A 183 20.26 24.76 -20.62
C GLN A 183 20.86 25.65 -19.52
N THR A 184 20.07 26.56 -18.96
CA THR A 184 20.50 27.45 -17.85
C THR A 184 20.87 26.63 -16.61
N CYS A 185 20.05 25.64 -16.25
CA CYS A 185 20.30 24.78 -15.09
C CYS A 185 21.56 23.93 -15.27
N PHE A 186 21.73 23.25 -16.41
CA PHE A 186 22.95 22.47 -16.67
C PHE A 186 24.20 23.35 -16.71
N THR A 187 24.11 24.56 -17.26
CA THR A 187 25.24 25.51 -17.27
C THR A 187 25.65 25.91 -15.85
N LYS A 188 24.70 26.20 -14.96
CA LYS A 188 24.99 26.47 -13.55
C LYS A 188 25.63 25.27 -12.85
N ALA A 189 25.13 24.05 -13.11
CA ALA A 189 25.72 22.83 -12.56
C ALA A 189 27.17 22.65 -13.02
N ILE A 190 27.47 22.84 -14.31
CA ILE A 190 28.83 22.75 -14.86
C ILE A 190 29.76 23.80 -14.23
N GLN A 191 29.31 25.05 -14.09
CA GLN A 191 30.09 26.11 -13.43
C GLN A 191 30.44 25.78 -11.97
N ILE A 192 29.53 25.12 -11.23
CA ILE A 192 29.80 24.66 -9.86
C ILE A 192 30.92 23.61 -9.86
N VAL A 193 30.90 22.66 -10.79
CA VAL A 193 31.96 21.65 -10.92
C VAL A 193 33.29 22.31 -11.25
N GLU A 194 33.32 23.17 -12.27
CA GLU A 194 34.54 23.88 -12.72
C GLU A 194 35.16 24.72 -11.60
N LYS A 195 34.34 25.41 -10.79
CA LYS A 195 34.81 26.24 -9.67
C LYS A 195 35.35 25.42 -8.50
N ASN A 196 34.79 24.24 -8.25
CA ASN A 196 35.11 23.41 -7.10
C ASN A 196 36.13 22.30 -7.40
N CYS A 197 36.72 22.27 -8.59
CA CYS A 197 37.72 21.28 -9.03
C CYS A 197 38.97 21.25 -8.14
N THR A 198 38.88 20.47 -7.06
CA THR A 198 39.99 19.86 -6.34
C THR A 198 40.18 18.44 -6.88
N GLU A 199 41.37 17.84 -6.70
CA GLU A 199 41.76 16.49 -7.16
C GLU A 199 40.69 15.40 -6.89
N HIS A 200 39.85 15.57 -5.87
CA HIS A 200 38.83 14.60 -5.48
C HIS A 200 37.59 14.59 -6.39
N VAL A 201 37.30 15.71 -7.08
CA VAL A 201 36.20 15.81 -8.05
C VAL A 201 36.53 15.03 -9.33
N LEU A 202 37.79 14.80 -9.66
CA LEU A 202 38.16 13.97 -10.82
C LEU A 202 37.71 12.51 -10.71
N LEU A 203 37.59 11.95 -9.49
CA LEU A 203 37.26 10.54 -9.32
C LEU A 203 35.75 10.24 -9.40
N LEU A 204 34.89 11.18 -8.97
CA LEU A 204 33.43 11.09 -9.08
C LEU A 204 32.87 11.89 -10.27
N GLY A 205 33.69 12.76 -10.85
CA GLY A 205 33.25 13.84 -11.74
C GLY A 205 33.09 13.45 -13.19
N CYS A 206 33.77 12.43 -13.71
CA CYS A 206 33.66 12.10 -15.14
C CYS A 206 32.26 11.65 -15.53
N GLU A 207 31.64 10.74 -14.77
CA GLU A 207 30.25 10.32 -15.00
C GLU A 207 29.27 11.49 -14.80
N PHE A 208 29.47 12.27 -13.74
CA PHE A 208 28.58 13.39 -13.43
C PHE A 208 28.65 14.50 -14.48
N LEU A 209 29.87 14.88 -14.92
CA LEU A 209 30.09 15.84 -16.00
C LEU A 209 29.50 15.34 -17.31
N THR A 210 29.65 14.04 -17.61
CA THR A 210 29.04 13.43 -18.79
C THR A 210 27.54 13.68 -18.82
N ASP A 211 26.83 13.38 -17.72
CA ASP A 211 25.38 13.62 -17.64
C ASP A 211 25.02 15.10 -17.83
N LEU A 212 25.80 16.02 -17.26
CA LEU A 212 25.55 17.46 -17.37
C LEU A 212 25.73 17.99 -18.79
N TYR A 213 26.83 17.65 -19.45
CA TYR A 213 27.11 18.09 -20.82
C TYR A 213 26.17 17.42 -21.82
N LEU A 214 25.83 16.13 -21.65
CA LEU A 214 24.83 15.47 -22.50
C LEU A 214 23.45 16.10 -22.31
N GLY A 215 23.04 16.40 -21.06
CA GLY A 215 21.80 17.11 -20.78
C GLY A 215 21.75 18.49 -21.44
N ARG A 216 22.85 19.25 -21.36
CA ARG A 216 22.95 20.57 -22.00
C ARG A 216 22.98 20.49 -23.53
N SER A 217 23.72 19.53 -24.09
CA SER A 217 23.77 19.24 -25.52
C SER A 217 22.40 18.87 -26.06
N HIS A 218 21.65 18.02 -25.35
CA HIS A 218 20.28 17.68 -25.70
C HIS A 218 19.37 18.92 -25.70
N ALA A 219 19.43 19.76 -24.67
CA ALA A 219 18.65 20.99 -24.64
C ALA A 219 19.00 21.93 -25.81
N ARG A 220 20.30 22.08 -26.13
CA ARG A 220 20.78 22.86 -27.28
C ARG A 220 20.30 22.31 -28.63
N LYS A 221 20.35 20.98 -28.81
CA LYS A 221 19.85 20.29 -30.01
C LYS A 221 18.38 20.64 -30.25
N GLU A 222 17.54 20.50 -29.22
CA GLU A 222 16.10 20.77 -29.32
C GLU A 222 15.78 22.25 -29.58
N MET A 223 16.68 23.17 -29.22
CA MET A 223 16.60 24.59 -29.57
C MET A 223 17.22 24.93 -30.93
N GLN A 224 17.66 23.93 -31.70
CA GLN A 224 18.36 24.08 -32.99
C GLN A 224 19.72 24.82 -32.88
N GLU A 225 20.34 24.83 -31.70
CA GLU A 225 21.70 25.34 -31.49
C GLU A 225 22.76 24.25 -31.75
N PHE A 226 22.71 23.64 -32.94
CA PHE A 226 23.45 22.40 -33.24
C PHE A 226 24.97 22.52 -33.06
N GLU A 227 25.58 23.64 -33.46
CA GLU A 227 27.03 23.88 -33.29
C GLU A 227 27.44 23.84 -31.82
N LYS A 228 26.66 24.49 -30.95
CA LYS A 228 26.91 24.49 -29.49
C LYS A 228 26.62 23.13 -28.86
N ALA A 229 25.69 22.37 -29.41
CA ALA A 229 25.39 21.01 -28.95
C ALA A 229 26.55 20.05 -29.28
N LEU A 230 27.15 20.20 -30.46
CA LEU A 230 28.36 19.46 -30.87
C LEU A 230 29.58 19.86 -30.03
N GLU A 231 29.75 21.14 -29.74
CA GLU A 231 30.83 21.63 -28.86
C GLU A 231 30.78 20.94 -27.48
N ASP A 232 29.60 20.77 -26.88
CA ASP A 232 29.44 20.04 -25.62
C ASP A 232 29.90 18.57 -25.73
N CYS A 233 29.58 17.88 -26.83
CA CYS A 233 30.02 16.51 -27.07
C CYS A 233 31.54 16.42 -27.30
N GLU A 234 32.14 17.40 -27.96
CA GLU A 234 33.58 17.47 -28.20
C GLU A 234 34.37 17.74 -26.92
N VAL A 235 33.86 18.63 -26.05
CA VAL A 235 34.44 18.85 -24.72
C VAL A 235 34.44 17.56 -23.92
N LEU A 236 33.34 16.80 -23.91
CA LEU A 236 33.30 15.49 -23.24
C LEU A 236 34.29 14.50 -23.84
N THR A 237 34.36 14.38 -25.16
CA THR A 237 35.30 13.48 -25.85
C THR A 237 36.74 13.81 -25.47
N LYS A 238 37.08 15.11 -25.43
CA LYS A 238 38.40 15.59 -25.03
C LYS A 238 38.70 15.25 -23.57
N LEU A 239 37.79 15.56 -22.65
CA LEU A 239 37.93 15.26 -21.21
C LEU A 239 38.19 13.77 -20.96
N ILE A 240 37.48 12.89 -21.68
CA ILE A 240 37.65 11.44 -21.58
C ILE A 240 39.03 11.02 -22.12
N SER A 241 39.46 11.59 -23.26
CA SER A 241 40.75 11.26 -23.87
C SER A 241 41.97 11.77 -23.09
N GLU A 242 41.83 12.88 -22.36
CA GLU A 242 42.92 13.46 -21.56
C GLU A 242 43.02 12.80 -20.17
N GLY A 243 41.90 12.35 -19.61
CA GLY A 243 41.84 11.66 -18.32
C GLY A 243 42.50 10.28 -18.30
N SER A 244 42.67 9.61 -19.44
CA SER A 244 43.27 8.27 -19.51
C SER A 244 44.78 8.20 -19.23
N ASN A 245 45.47 9.34 -19.15
CA ASN A 245 46.93 9.38 -19.00
C ASN A 245 47.43 9.24 -17.54
N SER A 246 46.58 9.38 -16.51
CA SER A 246 47.01 9.34 -15.09
C SER A 246 46.64 8.04 -14.34
N LYS A 247 45.78 7.21 -14.92
CA LYS A 247 45.46 5.80 -14.63
C LYS A 247 44.28 5.51 -15.56
N PRO A 248 44.19 4.35 -16.23
CA PRO A 248 43.00 4.05 -17.01
C PRO A 248 41.80 4.00 -16.06
N LEU A 249 41.01 5.07 -16.06
CA LEU A 249 39.64 5.01 -15.60
C LEU A 249 38.99 3.98 -16.51
N ASP A 250 38.52 2.87 -15.94
CA ASP A 250 37.59 1.94 -16.60
C ASP A 250 36.26 2.70 -16.82
N MET A 251 36.30 3.70 -17.69
CA MET A 251 35.11 4.35 -18.17
C MET A 251 34.45 3.39 -19.16
N ASP A 252 33.20 3.09 -18.87
CA ASP A 252 32.39 2.16 -19.63
C ASP A 252 32.35 2.57 -21.12
N ALA A 253 32.64 1.61 -22.01
CA ALA A 253 32.51 1.79 -23.47
C ALA A 253 31.11 2.32 -23.86
N ASN A 254 30.11 2.09 -23.00
CA ASN A 254 28.77 2.65 -23.13
C ASN A 254 28.74 4.18 -23.13
N THR A 255 29.60 4.87 -22.38
CA THR A 255 29.61 6.34 -22.31
C THR A 255 30.08 6.97 -23.62
N LEU A 256 31.18 6.46 -24.19
CA LEU A 256 31.64 6.91 -25.51
C LEU A 256 30.60 6.63 -26.60
N THR A 257 29.93 5.47 -26.52
CA THR A 257 28.83 5.11 -27.43
C THR A 257 27.66 6.10 -27.30
N LEU A 258 27.31 6.52 -26.09
CA LEU A 258 26.24 7.49 -25.86
C LEU A 258 26.58 8.88 -26.43
N ILE A 259 27.82 9.34 -26.23
CA ILE A 259 28.31 10.60 -26.80
C ILE A 259 28.29 10.55 -28.33
N GLN A 260 28.79 9.46 -28.90
CA GLN A 260 28.82 9.28 -30.36
C GLN A 260 27.41 9.23 -30.95
N LYS A 261 26.49 8.51 -30.31
CA LYS A 261 25.08 8.47 -30.70
C LYS A 261 24.45 9.87 -30.68
N GLN A 262 24.65 10.63 -29.61
CA GLN A 262 24.14 12.01 -29.53
C GLN A 262 24.71 12.89 -30.64
N LYS A 263 26.01 12.72 -30.97
CA LYS A 263 26.67 13.44 -32.07
C LYS A 263 26.05 13.10 -33.43
N GLU A 264 25.81 11.83 -33.69
CA GLU A 264 25.16 11.35 -34.93
C GLU A 264 23.72 11.87 -35.07
N GLU A 265 22.95 11.87 -33.98
CA GLU A 265 21.60 12.45 -33.97
C GLU A 265 21.60 13.94 -34.31
N ILE A 266 22.57 14.71 -33.78
CA ILE A 266 22.70 16.15 -34.08
C ILE A 266 23.06 16.36 -35.55
N LEU A 267 24.05 15.62 -36.07
CA LEU A 267 24.49 15.74 -37.47
C LEU A 267 23.39 15.36 -38.46
N SER A 268 22.64 14.29 -38.17
CA SER A 268 21.50 13.89 -39.02
C SER A 268 20.43 14.98 -39.12
N GLN A 269 20.13 15.68 -38.03
CA GLN A 269 19.16 16.78 -38.03
C GLN A 269 19.68 18.02 -38.77
N MET A 270 20.98 18.32 -38.65
CA MET A 270 21.61 19.41 -39.41
C MET A 270 21.53 19.17 -40.92
N ASP A 271 21.75 17.94 -41.37
CA ASP A 271 21.68 17.59 -42.80
C ASP A 271 20.25 17.71 -43.34
N GLU A 272 19.24 17.32 -42.56
CA GLU A 272 17.82 17.49 -42.92
C GLU A 272 17.45 18.96 -43.12
N ASP A 273 17.85 19.85 -42.21
CA ASP A 273 17.58 21.29 -42.31
C ASP A 273 18.34 21.98 -43.47
N SER A 274 19.48 21.41 -43.90
CA SER A 274 20.27 21.94 -45.01
C SER A 274 19.69 21.65 -46.39
N THR A 275 18.75 20.70 -46.51
CA THR A 275 18.07 20.43 -47.77
C THR A 275 16.95 21.45 -48.02
N PRO A 276 17.01 22.28 -49.08
CA PRO A 276 15.96 23.25 -49.36
C PRO A 276 14.69 22.51 -49.75
N THR A 277 13.73 22.45 -48.82
CA THR A 277 12.38 21.98 -49.11
C THR A 277 11.74 22.92 -50.12
N LEU A 278 11.70 22.50 -51.38
CA LEU A 278 10.89 23.07 -52.46
C LEU A 278 9.42 23.00 -52.04
N LYS A 279 8.95 24.01 -51.30
CA LYS A 279 7.53 24.21 -51.01
C LYS A 279 6.81 24.39 -52.34
N SER A 280 6.03 23.39 -52.75
CA SER A 280 5.11 23.45 -53.87
C SER A 280 4.00 24.45 -53.55
N GLY A 281 4.27 25.72 -53.80
CA GLY A 281 3.28 26.78 -53.83
C GLY A 281 2.40 26.62 -55.07
N GLY A 282 1.14 26.23 -54.86
CA GLY A 282 0.10 26.37 -55.87
C GLY A 282 -0.12 27.85 -56.19
N ALA A 283 0.14 28.24 -57.42
CA ALA A 283 -0.29 29.50 -57.98
C ALA A 283 -0.79 29.30 -59.41
N TYR A 284 -2.08 29.60 -59.59
CA TYR A 284 -2.69 29.95 -60.86
C TYR A 284 -1.79 30.93 -61.62
N SER A 285 -1.38 30.58 -62.84
CA SER A 285 -0.85 31.55 -63.79
C SER A 285 -1.48 31.39 -65.17
N LYS A 286 -1.98 32.54 -65.64
CA LYS A 286 -2.58 32.77 -66.94
C LYS A 286 -1.56 32.52 -68.05
N SER A 287 -2.09 31.94 -69.12
CA SER A 287 -1.50 31.77 -70.44
C SER A 287 -0.80 33.02 -70.97
N ASN A 288 0.46 32.87 -71.37
CA ASN A 288 1.01 33.61 -72.51
C ASN A 288 2.08 32.74 -73.19
N THR A 289 1.73 32.15 -74.32
CA THR A 289 2.62 31.32 -75.15
C THR A 289 3.04 32.10 -76.39
N ASN A 290 4.35 32.21 -76.59
CA ASN A 290 4.95 32.39 -77.91
C ASN A 290 6.29 31.65 -77.96
N ALA A 291 6.57 31.10 -79.15
CA ALA A 291 7.87 30.69 -79.69
C ALA A 291 8.41 29.26 -79.42
N THR A 292 8.14 28.40 -80.42
CA THR A 292 9.09 27.65 -81.29
C THR A 292 10.14 26.66 -80.75
N SER A 293 9.99 25.40 -81.25
CA SER A 293 11.00 24.46 -81.81
C SER A 293 12.21 24.06 -80.95
N SER A 294 12.66 22.81 -80.85
CA SER A 294 12.84 21.76 -81.87
C SER A 294 13.30 20.42 -81.23
N ASN A 295 12.90 19.30 -81.86
CA ASN A 295 13.60 18.02 -82.06
C ASN A 295 14.41 17.30 -80.96
N GLY A 296 14.12 15.98 -80.82
CA GLY A 296 15.17 14.96 -80.66
C GLY A 296 14.76 13.68 -79.90
N ASN A 297 14.60 12.56 -80.65
CA ASN A 297 14.80 11.13 -80.32
C ASN A 297 15.40 10.78 -78.93
N SER A 298 15.14 9.68 -78.23
CA SER A 298 14.94 8.23 -78.56
C SER A 298 14.78 7.52 -77.18
N GLY A 299 13.95 6.49 -76.94
CA GLY A 299 14.11 5.10 -77.37
C GLY A 299 14.38 4.16 -76.17
N SER A 300 13.76 2.95 -76.18
CA SER A 300 13.87 1.79 -75.24
C SER A 300 13.22 1.95 -73.84
N ASN A 301 12.23 1.19 -73.37
CA ASN A 301 11.76 -0.19 -73.56
C ASN A 301 12.64 -1.27 -72.90
N ALA A 302 12.22 -1.80 -71.74
CA ALA A 302 12.53 -3.15 -71.27
C ALA A 302 11.50 -3.64 -70.23
N ASN A 303 10.82 -4.71 -70.61
CA ASN A 303 9.98 -5.60 -69.80
C ASN A 303 10.77 -6.31 -68.69
N SER A 304 10.10 -6.68 -67.60
CA SER A 304 10.11 -8.07 -67.13
C SER A 304 8.83 -8.40 -66.36
N ASN A 305 8.34 -9.60 -66.64
CA ASN A 305 7.05 -10.16 -66.27
C ASN A 305 7.32 -11.44 -65.46
N THR A 306 6.32 -11.90 -64.68
CA THR A 306 6.05 -13.32 -64.31
C THR A 306 7.02 -13.99 -63.30
N THR A 307 6.64 -14.86 -62.33
CA THR A 307 5.40 -15.63 -62.05
C THR A 307 5.51 -16.35 -60.68
N THR A 308 4.37 -16.42 -59.97
CA THR A 308 3.76 -17.52 -59.16
C THR A 308 4.57 -18.77 -58.75
N SER A 309 4.37 -19.24 -57.50
CA SER A 309 3.62 -20.49 -57.19
C SER A 309 3.66 -20.91 -55.70
N ASP A 310 2.47 -21.09 -55.12
CA ASP A 310 2.11 -21.99 -53.99
C ASP A 310 2.49 -23.47 -54.30
N PRO A 311 2.61 -24.42 -53.33
CA PRO A 311 1.41 -25.01 -52.70
C PRO A 311 1.55 -25.73 -51.31
N SER A 312 0.42 -25.91 -50.62
CA SER A 312 0.10 -27.00 -49.63
C SER A 312 -0.44 -28.26 -50.37
N PRO A 313 -0.75 -29.47 -49.80
CA PRO A 313 -1.13 -29.85 -48.42
C PRO A 313 -0.70 -31.28 -47.95
N MET A 314 -1.14 -31.77 -46.76
CA MET A 314 -1.87 -33.06 -46.57
C MET A 314 -2.00 -33.59 -45.12
N ILE A 315 -3.10 -34.34 -44.94
CA ILE A 315 -3.65 -35.10 -43.79
C ILE A 315 -2.99 -36.51 -43.69
N PRO A 316 -3.13 -37.24 -42.56
CA PRO A 316 -3.69 -38.60 -42.68
C PRO A 316 -4.66 -39.03 -41.55
N VAL A 317 -5.33 -40.16 -41.83
CA VAL A 317 -6.52 -40.77 -41.21
C VAL A 317 -6.22 -42.23 -40.82
N VAL A 318 -6.78 -42.68 -39.66
CA VAL A 318 -7.19 -44.05 -39.23
C VAL A 318 -6.16 -45.13 -38.86
N GLU A 319 -6.33 -45.75 -37.66
CA GLU A 319 -6.50 -47.21 -37.52
C GLU A 319 -7.17 -47.66 -36.20
N GLN A 320 -7.97 -48.73 -36.30
CA GLN A 320 -8.75 -49.43 -35.26
C GLN A 320 -7.97 -50.58 -34.62
N THR A 321 -8.42 -51.03 -33.43
CA THR A 321 -8.42 -52.39 -32.78
C THR A 321 -8.17 -52.21 -31.27
N LYS A 322 -8.68 -52.98 -30.30
CA LYS A 322 -9.42 -54.26 -30.22
C LYS A 322 -10.07 -54.34 -28.83
N SER A 323 -11.23 -54.98 -28.75
CA SER A 323 -11.91 -55.43 -27.53
C SER A 323 -11.23 -56.65 -26.88
N ILE A 324 -11.17 -56.70 -25.54
CA ILE A 324 -11.09 -57.95 -24.77
C ILE A 324 -12.05 -57.89 -23.58
N THR A 325 -12.99 -58.82 -23.59
CA THR A 325 -13.87 -59.28 -22.51
C THR A 325 -13.17 -60.41 -21.77
N THR A 326 -13.22 -60.49 -20.43
CA THR A 326 -13.55 -61.74 -19.68
C THR A 326 -13.56 -61.57 -18.14
N THR A 327 -14.71 -61.98 -17.56
CA THR A 327 -14.95 -62.79 -16.35
C THR A 327 -14.60 -62.32 -14.93
N THR A 328 -15.67 -61.95 -14.20
CA THR A 328 -16.21 -62.63 -12.99
C THR A 328 -15.27 -63.49 -12.13
N THR A 329 -15.18 -63.15 -10.83
CA THR A 329 -15.39 -64.14 -9.77
C THR A 329 -16.07 -63.49 -8.56
N GLU A 330 -17.16 -64.12 -8.15
CA GLU A 330 -17.94 -63.85 -6.95
C GLU A 330 -17.14 -64.13 -5.68
N THR A 331 -17.43 -63.42 -4.60
CA THR A 331 -17.64 -64.06 -3.29
C THR A 331 -18.46 -63.13 -2.40
N SER A 332 -19.69 -63.57 -2.19
CA SER A 332 -20.60 -63.18 -1.14
C SER A 332 -20.05 -63.48 0.25
N SER A 333 -20.24 -62.57 1.21
CA SER A 333 -20.66 -62.98 2.55
C SER A 333 -21.36 -61.83 3.27
N SER A 334 -22.67 -62.02 3.39
CA SER A 334 -23.62 -61.43 4.32
C SER A 334 -23.12 -61.25 5.76
N SER A 335 -23.55 -60.18 6.43
CA SER A 335 -24.35 -60.31 7.66
C SER A 335 -24.99 -58.98 8.05
N SER A 336 -26.30 -58.97 7.94
CA SER A 336 -27.23 -58.02 8.54
C SER A 336 -27.38 -58.33 10.03
N THR A 337 -27.28 -57.31 10.89
CA THR A 337 -27.85 -57.38 12.24
C THR A 337 -28.63 -56.12 12.53
N THR A 338 -29.94 -56.27 12.41
CA THR A 338 -31.00 -55.38 12.87
C THR A 338 -31.07 -55.44 14.39
N THR A 339 -30.98 -54.29 15.07
CA THR A 339 -31.44 -54.18 16.47
C THR A 339 -32.20 -52.89 16.68
N THR A 340 -33.51 -53.01 16.56
CA THR A 340 -34.54 -52.17 17.18
C THR A 340 -34.52 -52.36 18.70
N MET A 341 -34.72 -51.29 19.46
CA MET A 341 -35.22 -51.18 20.87
C MET A 341 -34.72 -49.84 21.42
N SER A 342 -35.41 -49.03 22.19
CA SER A 342 -36.81 -48.93 22.62
C SER A 342 -36.84 -47.64 23.46
N SER A 343 -37.71 -46.71 23.11
CA SER A 343 -37.99 -45.49 23.88
C SER A 343 -38.53 -45.85 25.27
N THR A 344 -37.88 -45.37 26.32
CA THR A 344 -38.44 -45.37 27.68
C THR A 344 -38.53 -43.93 28.16
N THR A 345 -39.74 -43.41 28.11
CA THR A 345 -40.21 -42.18 28.76
C THR A 345 -40.31 -42.42 30.25
N THR A 346 -39.64 -41.59 31.05
CA THR A 346 -39.95 -41.44 32.48
C THR A 346 -40.20 -39.98 32.78
N SER A 347 -41.48 -39.71 32.97
CA SER A 347 -42.07 -38.52 33.56
C SER A 347 -41.79 -38.45 35.06
N THR A 348 -41.33 -37.30 35.54
CA THR A 348 -41.61 -36.86 36.91
C THR A 348 -41.95 -35.37 36.89
N SER A 349 -43.18 -35.13 37.33
CA SER A 349 -43.94 -33.89 37.47
C SER A 349 -43.61 -33.14 38.77
N THR A 350 -44.33 -32.03 38.97
CA THR A 350 -44.55 -31.19 40.19
C THR A 350 -43.51 -30.10 40.50
N SER A 351 -43.83 -28.81 40.71
CA SER A 351 -45.09 -28.03 40.75
C SER A 351 -44.70 -26.53 40.62
N GLN A 352 -45.27 -25.77 39.68
CA GLN A 352 -46.31 -24.75 39.88
C GLN A 352 -46.28 -23.93 41.20
N THR A 353 -46.01 -22.64 41.07
CA THR A 353 -46.74 -21.57 41.79
C THR A 353 -47.04 -20.43 40.83
N THR A 354 -48.32 -20.04 40.81
CA THR A 354 -48.98 -19.13 39.87
C THR A 354 -49.48 -17.91 40.65
N THR A 355 -49.26 -16.70 40.12
CA THR A 355 -50.15 -15.52 40.30
C THR A 355 -49.73 -14.49 39.23
N THR A 356 -50.44 -14.17 38.13
CA THR A 356 -51.83 -13.76 37.82
C THR A 356 -51.95 -12.23 37.61
N ILE A 357 -52.01 -11.86 36.31
CA ILE A 357 -52.83 -10.82 35.62
C ILE A 357 -52.53 -9.33 35.84
N LYS A 358 -52.22 -8.61 34.73
CA LYS A 358 -53.14 -7.64 34.07
C LYS A 358 -52.62 -7.19 32.69
N GLU A 359 -53.42 -7.50 31.67
CA GLU A 359 -53.43 -6.87 30.35
C GLU A 359 -54.04 -5.47 30.43
N THR A 360 -53.47 -4.53 29.67
CA THR A 360 -54.21 -3.45 28.98
C THR A 360 -53.38 -3.04 27.76
N GLY A 361 -53.95 -3.14 26.57
CA GLY A 361 -53.34 -2.65 25.33
C GLY A 361 -53.48 -1.13 25.14
N LEU A 362 -52.72 -0.58 24.19
CA LEU A 362 -53.21 0.43 23.24
C LEU A 362 -52.21 0.66 22.10
N GLU A 363 -52.77 1.13 21.00
CA GLU A 363 -52.26 1.28 19.64
C GLU A 363 -51.25 2.43 19.40
N ASN A 364 -50.54 2.29 18.27
CA ASN A 364 -50.10 3.32 17.31
C ASN A 364 -49.16 4.46 17.77
N LYS A 365 -48.00 4.57 17.11
CA LYS A 365 -47.73 5.60 16.07
C LYS A 365 -46.26 5.63 15.63
N ILE A 366 -46.08 5.42 14.33
CA ILE A 366 -44.93 5.88 13.56
C ILE A 366 -44.83 7.41 13.72
N ARG A 367 -43.67 7.93 14.14
CA ARG A 367 -43.34 9.35 14.01
C ARG A 367 -42.35 9.55 12.87
N VAL A 368 -42.88 10.15 11.81
CA VAL A 368 -42.15 10.81 10.73
C VAL A 368 -41.50 12.07 11.30
N LEU A 369 -40.22 12.28 11.03
CA LEU A 369 -39.54 13.56 11.28
C LEU A 369 -39.88 14.51 10.14
N SER A 370 -40.60 15.58 10.48
CA SER A 370 -40.92 16.71 9.61
C SER A 370 -39.72 17.65 9.51
N LEU A 371 -39.26 17.93 8.29
CA LEU A 371 -38.31 19.00 7.97
C LEU A 371 -39.06 20.35 7.91
N SER A 372 -38.54 21.37 8.57
CA SER A 372 -38.99 22.76 8.45
C SER A 372 -38.39 23.43 7.20
N PRO A 373 -39.10 24.35 6.51
CA PRO A 373 -38.66 24.94 5.25
C PRO A 373 -37.52 25.95 5.46
N HIS A 374 -36.57 25.94 4.54
CA HIS A 374 -35.32 26.71 4.54
C HIS A 374 -35.51 28.22 4.40
N THR A 375 -34.65 28.99 5.08
CA THR A 375 -34.41 30.42 4.84
C THR A 375 -33.49 30.58 3.63
N ILE A 376 -33.96 31.32 2.62
CA ILE A 376 -33.21 31.73 1.42
C ILE A 376 -32.16 32.79 1.83
N PRO A 377 -30.90 32.73 1.36
CA PRO A 377 -29.90 33.74 1.63
C PRO A 377 -30.34 35.10 1.06
N GLN A 378 -30.28 36.13 1.89
CA GLN A 378 -30.75 37.46 1.52
C GLN A 378 -29.59 38.33 1.03
N TYR A 379 -29.44 38.43 -0.29
CA TYR A 379 -28.51 39.39 -0.91
C TYR A 379 -29.03 40.84 -0.83
N GLN A 380 -28.12 41.79 -0.67
CA GLN A 380 -28.35 43.23 -0.58
C GLN A 380 -27.59 43.97 -1.69
N ASP A 381 -28.00 45.21 -1.98
CA ASP A 381 -27.35 46.08 -2.99
C ASP A 381 -25.85 46.32 -2.71
N THR A 382 -25.43 46.21 -1.44
CA THR A 382 -24.03 46.31 -1.01
C THR A 382 -23.19 45.15 -1.51
N ASP A 383 -23.75 43.93 -1.54
CA ASP A 383 -23.05 42.72 -1.97
C ASP A 383 -22.77 42.77 -3.49
N LEU A 384 -23.68 43.36 -4.26
CA LEU A 384 -23.51 43.58 -5.70
C LEU A 384 -22.40 44.61 -6.00
N LYS A 385 -22.32 45.67 -5.18
CA LYS A 385 -21.28 46.70 -5.30
C LYS A 385 -19.90 46.17 -4.93
N GLU A 386 -19.80 45.41 -3.84
CA GLU A 386 -18.54 44.77 -3.42
C GLU A 386 -18.04 43.78 -4.47
N LEU A 387 -18.94 43.01 -5.09
CA LEU A 387 -18.60 42.10 -6.19
C LEU A 387 -18.15 42.84 -7.46
N GLN A 388 -18.74 44.00 -7.78
CA GLN A 388 -18.31 44.86 -8.88
C GLN A 388 -16.92 45.47 -8.64
N THR A 389 -16.64 45.95 -7.43
CA THR A 389 -15.31 46.46 -7.05
C THR A 389 -14.25 45.35 -7.06
N LEU A 390 -14.61 44.12 -6.69
CA LEU A 390 -13.74 42.95 -6.78
C LEU A 390 -13.45 42.55 -8.24
N LYS A 391 -14.43 42.69 -9.14
CA LYS A 391 -14.26 42.43 -10.58
C LYS A 391 -13.34 43.45 -11.25
N GLU A 392 -13.38 44.72 -10.82
CA GLU A 392 -12.55 45.80 -11.36
C GLU A 392 -11.11 45.78 -10.86
N SER A 393 -10.84 45.14 -9.71
CA SER A 393 -9.52 45.15 -9.06
C SER A 393 -8.62 43.95 -9.38
N VAL A 394 -9.09 42.97 -10.16
CA VAL A 394 -8.43 41.66 -10.27
C VAL A 394 -8.16 41.24 -11.73
N GLN A 395 -6.89 41.07 -12.11
CA GLN A 395 -6.45 40.44 -13.37
C GLN A 395 -6.28 38.91 -13.20
N TYR A 396 -7.33 38.13 -13.48
CA TYR A 396 -7.24 36.65 -13.57
C TYR A 396 -7.92 36.09 -14.83
N LYS A 397 -7.62 34.81 -15.11
CA LYS A 397 -8.02 34.00 -16.28
C LYS A 397 -9.55 34.03 -16.55
N PRO A 398 -9.99 33.82 -17.81
CA PRO A 398 -11.38 33.95 -18.25
C PRO A 398 -12.44 33.18 -17.42
N THR A 399 -12.07 32.03 -16.85
CA THR A 399 -12.97 31.18 -16.05
C THR A 399 -13.38 31.83 -14.71
N VAL A 400 -12.49 32.63 -14.11
CA VAL A 400 -12.78 33.36 -12.85
C VAL A 400 -13.70 34.56 -13.12
N LEU A 401 -13.51 35.23 -14.26
CA LEU A 401 -14.39 36.30 -14.72
C LEU A 401 -15.80 35.79 -15.06
N HIS A 402 -15.92 34.57 -15.57
CA HIS A 402 -17.20 33.90 -15.84
C HIS A 402 -17.96 33.56 -14.55
N LEU A 403 -17.29 33.03 -13.54
CA LEU A 403 -17.87 32.77 -12.22
C LEU A 403 -18.33 34.07 -11.52
N LEU A 404 -17.53 35.13 -11.58
CA LEU A 404 -17.93 36.45 -11.06
C LEU A 404 -19.16 37.01 -11.78
N SER A 405 -19.28 36.78 -13.09
CA SER A 405 -20.45 37.14 -13.90
C SER A 405 -21.72 36.37 -13.47
N LEU A 406 -21.61 35.07 -13.19
CA LEU A 406 -22.73 34.25 -12.73
C LEU A 406 -23.23 34.67 -11.34
N TYR A 407 -22.30 34.91 -10.40
CA TYR A 407 -22.65 35.44 -9.07
C TYR A 407 -23.29 36.84 -9.16
N GLN A 408 -22.80 37.68 -10.06
CA GLN A 408 -23.36 39.02 -10.30
C GLN A 408 -24.80 38.93 -10.85
N SER A 409 -25.10 37.95 -11.72
CA SER A 409 -26.45 37.72 -12.25
C SER A 409 -27.42 37.28 -11.16
N GLU A 410 -27.00 36.39 -10.27
CA GLU A 410 -27.87 35.81 -9.25
C GLU A 410 -28.19 36.81 -8.13
N ILE A 411 -27.19 37.58 -7.69
CA ILE A 411 -27.39 38.69 -6.74
C ILE A 411 -28.36 39.72 -7.33
N LYS A 412 -28.22 40.04 -8.63
CA LYS A 412 -29.09 41.01 -9.30
C LYS A 412 -30.55 40.54 -9.39
N LYS A 413 -30.79 39.26 -9.69
CA LYS A 413 -32.15 38.67 -9.69
C LYS A 413 -32.82 38.74 -8.32
N GLU A 414 -32.09 38.43 -7.25
CA GLU A 414 -32.61 38.45 -5.87
C GLU A 414 -32.95 39.87 -5.40
N VAL A 415 -32.09 40.84 -5.73
CA VAL A 415 -32.30 42.27 -5.45
C VAL A 415 -33.54 42.79 -6.18
N GLU A 416 -33.68 42.49 -7.47
CA GLU A 416 -34.85 42.89 -8.27
C GLU A 416 -36.15 42.23 -7.78
N PHE A 417 -36.08 40.98 -7.32
CA PHE A 417 -37.22 40.26 -6.73
C PHE A 417 -37.71 40.92 -5.42
N LYS A 418 -36.80 41.38 -4.57
CA LYS A 418 -37.15 42.09 -3.32
C LYS A 418 -37.71 43.50 -3.56
N GLN A 419 -37.20 44.22 -4.57
CA GLN A 419 -37.76 45.52 -4.94
C GLN A 419 -39.21 45.39 -5.45
N LYS A 420 -39.55 44.28 -6.12
CA LYS A 420 -40.94 43.97 -6.51
C LYS A 420 -41.83 43.59 -5.32
N ASN A 421 -41.30 42.88 -4.31
CA ASN A 421 -42.07 42.43 -3.14
C ASN A 421 -42.23 43.44 -1.99
N LYS A 422 -41.42 44.51 -1.94
CA LYS A 422 -41.63 45.62 -0.98
C LYS A 422 -42.94 46.40 -1.18
N ASN A 423 -43.66 46.16 -2.27
CA ASN A 423 -44.95 46.79 -2.58
C ASN A 423 -46.17 46.02 -2.02
N SER A 424 -45.99 44.97 -1.20
CA SER A 424 -47.09 44.21 -0.60
C SER A 424 -46.85 43.87 0.87
N SER A 425 -47.68 44.37 1.80
CA SER A 425 -47.54 44.22 3.25
C SER A 425 -48.77 43.58 3.92
N SER A 426 -48.57 42.64 4.87
CA SER A 426 -49.31 42.54 6.15
C SER A 426 -49.00 41.27 7.02
N SER A 427 -48.76 41.50 8.33
CA SER A 427 -49.19 40.71 9.53
C SER A 427 -48.62 39.29 9.80
N SER A 428 -48.28 38.78 11.00
CA SER A 428 -48.15 39.24 12.42
C SER A 428 -47.50 38.11 13.27
N THR A 429 -46.88 38.48 14.39
CA THR A 429 -46.09 37.70 15.38
C THR A 429 -46.90 37.07 16.53
N ALA A 430 -46.40 35.99 17.17
CA ALA A 430 -46.65 35.68 18.60
C ALA A 430 -45.56 34.75 19.20
N ILE A 431 -45.05 35.10 20.39
CA ILE A 431 -44.02 34.38 21.18
C ILE A 431 -44.62 34.01 22.55
N VAL A 432 -44.29 32.83 23.09
CA VAL A 432 -44.57 32.44 24.49
C VAL A 432 -43.33 31.84 25.15
N HIS A 433 -43.01 32.32 26.36
CA HIS A 433 -41.92 31.88 27.26
C HIS A 433 -42.38 30.78 28.24
N VAL A 434 -41.50 29.82 28.59
CA VAL A 434 -41.59 29.01 29.82
C VAL A 434 -40.18 28.74 30.41
N GLN A 435 -40.14 28.74 31.75
CA GLN A 435 -39.03 28.85 32.70
C GLN A 435 -38.50 27.47 33.20
N VAL A 436 -37.28 27.43 33.73
CA VAL A 436 -36.55 26.22 34.21
C VAL A 436 -36.23 26.35 35.70
N ASP A 437 -36.28 25.24 36.45
CA ASP A 437 -35.79 25.12 37.85
C ASP A 437 -35.21 23.72 38.14
N PRO A 438 -34.44 23.52 39.24
CA PRO A 438 -33.09 22.91 39.19
C PRO A 438 -32.92 21.46 39.71
N VAL A 439 -31.68 20.98 39.61
CA VAL A 439 -31.13 19.62 39.83
C VAL A 439 -31.00 19.22 41.33
N PRO A 440 -31.20 17.94 41.70
CA PRO A 440 -30.70 17.36 42.95
C PRO A 440 -29.39 16.56 42.81
N SER A 441 -28.65 16.49 43.91
CA SER A 441 -27.20 16.36 44.06
C SER A 441 -26.77 15.03 44.70
N ASP A 442 -26.91 13.90 44.00
CA ASP A 442 -26.73 12.60 44.67
C ASP A 442 -26.20 11.52 43.71
N ARG A 443 -24.89 11.50 43.41
CA ARG A 443 -24.15 10.28 43.00
C ARG A 443 -22.63 10.52 42.92
N LYS A 444 -21.89 9.64 43.60
CA LYS A 444 -20.42 9.54 43.58
C LYS A 444 -19.97 8.85 42.28
N TYR A 445 -19.03 9.45 41.56
CA TYR A 445 -18.37 8.83 40.41
C TYR A 445 -16.98 8.30 40.79
N ILE A 446 -16.70 7.08 40.35
CA ILE A 446 -15.37 6.47 40.33
C ILE A 446 -14.75 6.86 38.98
N TYR A 447 -13.57 7.48 38.99
CA TYR A 447 -12.82 7.78 37.76
C TYR A 447 -11.99 6.56 37.34
N LEU A 448 -12.17 6.12 36.10
CA LEU A 448 -11.29 5.18 35.40
C LEU A 448 -10.35 5.97 34.49
N THR A 449 -9.04 5.67 34.55
CA THR A 449 -8.05 6.15 33.57
C THR A 449 -8.15 5.35 32.27
N SER A 450 -7.55 5.88 31.19
CA SER A 450 -7.56 5.33 29.81
C SER A 450 -6.93 3.94 29.62
N SER A 451 -6.64 3.20 30.70
CA SER A 451 -6.06 1.85 30.64
C SER A 451 -6.81 0.81 31.46
N GLY A 452 -7.99 1.12 32.02
CA GLY A 452 -8.93 0.18 32.66
C GLY A 452 -8.41 -1.21 33.05
N SER A 453 -7.70 -1.34 34.18
CA SER A 453 -7.65 -2.57 35.01
C SER A 453 -7.06 -2.29 36.41
N PRO A 454 -7.61 -2.90 37.49
CA PRO A 454 -7.07 -2.85 38.86
C PRO A 454 -5.97 -3.90 39.08
N ALA A 455 -5.02 -3.61 39.97
CA ALA A 455 -3.80 -4.39 40.20
C ALA A 455 -3.79 -5.10 41.57
N VAL A 456 -3.44 -6.39 41.61
CA VAL A 456 -2.59 -7.06 42.65
C VAL A 456 -1.98 -8.38 42.10
N PRO A 457 -0.94 -9.01 42.69
CA PRO A 457 0.36 -9.16 42.05
C PRO A 457 0.80 -10.63 41.83
N SER A 458 1.72 -10.88 40.88
CA SER A 458 2.96 -11.68 41.08
C SER A 458 3.59 -12.19 39.77
N THR A 459 4.89 -11.90 39.63
CA THR A 459 6.00 -12.67 39.03
C THR A 459 5.85 -13.33 37.65
N CYS A 460 6.20 -12.60 36.57
CA CYS A 460 7.35 -12.88 35.69
C CYS A 460 7.39 -11.87 34.53
N SER A 461 8.55 -11.79 33.87
CA SER A 461 9.16 -10.57 33.32
C SER A 461 8.75 -10.16 31.90
N CYS A 462 8.08 -9.01 31.78
CA CYS A 462 8.13 -8.11 30.62
C CYS A 462 8.11 -6.65 31.13
N ILE A 463 9.20 -5.90 30.90
CA ILE A 463 9.45 -4.63 31.61
C ILE A 463 8.87 -3.42 30.88
N VAL A 464 7.73 -3.00 31.41
CA VAL A 464 7.07 -1.68 31.41
C VAL A 464 7.98 -0.54 31.91
N ASP A 465 7.63 0.67 31.50
CA ASP A 465 8.21 1.98 31.79
C ASP A 465 8.55 2.26 33.29
N TYR A 466 9.83 2.56 33.54
CA TYR A 466 10.43 2.84 34.86
C TYR A 466 10.15 4.29 35.36
N GLY A 467 9.53 5.14 34.53
CA GLY A 467 9.22 6.54 34.86
C GLY A 467 8.08 6.72 35.86
N HIS A 468 7.08 5.82 35.85
CA HIS A 468 5.90 5.92 36.73
C HIS A 468 6.17 5.49 38.18
N TYR A 469 7.19 4.66 38.40
CA TYR A 469 7.51 4.08 39.71
C TYR A 469 8.24 5.08 40.64
N LEU A 470 8.94 6.07 40.09
CA LEU A 470 9.72 7.03 40.89
C LEU A 470 8.89 8.22 41.41
N ALA A 471 7.76 8.54 40.78
CA ALA A 471 6.90 9.66 41.18
C ALA A 471 6.04 9.36 42.42
N LEU A 472 5.70 8.09 42.66
CA LEU A 472 4.85 7.66 43.77
C LEU A 472 5.60 7.48 45.11
N LYS A 473 6.94 7.55 45.12
CA LYS A 473 7.75 7.17 46.29
C LYS A 473 8.22 8.35 47.15
N SER A 474 8.07 9.61 46.74
CA SER A 474 8.75 10.73 47.40
C SER A 474 7.92 11.61 48.33
N GLY A 475 6.59 11.47 48.39
CA GLY A 475 5.74 11.93 49.51
C GLY A 475 6.08 13.28 50.15
N LYS A 476 6.44 14.32 49.37
CA LYS A 476 6.80 15.64 49.91
C LYS A 476 6.21 16.78 49.08
N SER A 477 5.35 17.52 49.76
CA SER A 477 4.84 18.85 49.42
C SER A 477 5.88 19.90 49.78
N ILE A 478 6.23 20.80 48.84
CA ILE A 478 6.73 22.15 49.13
C ILE A 478 6.18 23.10 48.06
N MET A 479 5.35 24.04 48.50
CA MET A 479 4.88 25.22 47.78
C MET A 479 5.91 26.35 47.92
N ASN A 480 6.05 27.15 46.86
CA ASN A 480 6.12 28.62 46.82
C ASN A 480 6.73 29.04 45.47
N GLU A 481 6.35 30.11 44.79
CA GLU A 481 5.17 30.98 44.75
C GLU A 481 5.48 31.91 43.56
N PHE A 482 4.65 31.97 42.53
CA PHE A 482 4.58 33.11 41.61
C PHE A 482 3.16 33.18 41.03
N GLU A 483 2.47 34.22 41.50
CA GLU A 483 1.30 34.95 40.99
C GLU A 483 0.11 34.20 40.36
N LEU A 484 -1.03 34.39 41.04
CA LEU A 484 -2.39 34.03 40.70
C LEU A 484 -2.86 34.61 39.35
N GLN A 485 -3.51 33.78 38.53
CA GLN A 485 -4.92 33.94 38.15
C GLN A 485 -5.54 32.58 37.78
N THR A 486 -6.72 32.31 38.34
CA THR A 486 -7.59 31.14 38.12
C THR A 486 -8.21 31.13 36.71
N PRO A 487 -8.57 29.94 36.18
CA PRO A 487 -9.04 29.80 34.81
C PRO A 487 -10.53 30.20 34.68
N PRO A 488 -10.95 30.93 33.63
CA PRO A 488 -12.35 31.28 33.48
C PRO A 488 -13.20 30.09 33.01
N GLU A 489 -14.39 30.07 33.59
CA GLU A 489 -15.62 29.33 33.31
C GLU A 489 -16.13 29.40 31.84
N ALA A 490 -15.27 29.75 30.87
CA ALA A 490 -15.59 29.99 29.47
C ALA A 490 -15.58 28.71 28.61
N ILE A 491 -14.74 27.72 28.91
CA ILE A 491 -14.56 26.55 28.02
C ILE A 491 -15.62 25.46 28.27
N ALA A 492 -16.15 25.34 29.49
CA ALA A 492 -17.26 24.44 29.79
C ALA A 492 -18.62 24.96 29.25
N LYS A 493 -18.71 26.27 28.95
CA LYS A 493 -19.87 26.90 28.32
C LYS A 493 -19.88 26.68 26.79
N GLU A 494 -18.71 26.54 26.16
CA GLU A 494 -18.59 26.24 24.72
C GLU A 494 -18.86 24.76 24.38
N LEU A 495 -18.48 23.81 25.23
CA LEU A 495 -18.66 22.38 24.91
C LEU A 495 -20.11 21.86 25.07
N LYS A 496 -21.02 22.64 25.68
CA LYS A 496 -22.47 22.37 25.66
C LYS A 496 -23.21 23.01 24.48
N GLN A 497 -22.55 23.78 23.62
CA GLN A 497 -23.14 24.37 22.41
C GLN A 497 -22.96 23.53 21.12
N VAL A 498 -22.29 22.37 21.18
CA VAL A 498 -22.00 21.54 19.99
C VAL A 498 -23.12 20.56 19.60
N SER A 499 -24.30 20.63 20.23
CA SER A 499 -25.51 19.87 19.80
C SER A 499 -26.55 20.71 19.03
N LYS A 500 -26.16 21.86 18.48
CA LYS A 500 -26.97 22.62 17.51
C LYS A 500 -26.14 22.93 16.28
N ILE A 501 -26.13 22.03 15.30
CA ILE A 501 -25.64 22.36 13.96
C ILE A 501 -26.69 23.25 13.28
N SER A 502 -26.36 24.54 13.20
CA SER A 502 -27.08 25.58 12.48
C SER A 502 -26.99 25.36 10.96
N ALA A 503 -28.06 25.67 10.25
CA ALA A 503 -28.21 25.61 8.78
C ALA A 503 -27.46 26.74 8.03
N SER A 504 -26.21 27.03 8.41
CA SER A 504 -25.36 28.01 7.75
C SER A 504 -24.02 27.37 7.37
N SER A 505 -24.00 26.60 6.27
CA SER A 505 -22.73 26.20 5.67
C SER A 505 -22.02 27.46 5.18
N SER A 506 -20.97 27.86 5.90
CA SER A 506 -20.09 28.95 5.50
C SER A 506 -19.61 28.74 4.07
N ILE A 507 -19.49 29.84 3.30
CA ILE A 507 -18.84 29.86 1.98
C ILE A 507 -17.48 29.15 2.04
N GLU A 508 -16.79 29.21 3.18
CA GLU A 508 -15.52 28.51 3.43
C GLU A 508 -15.68 26.98 3.41
N ALA A 509 -16.77 26.43 3.94
CA ALA A 509 -17.03 24.99 3.92
C ALA A 509 -17.29 24.51 2.48
N LYS A 510 -18.12 25.24 1.73
CA LYS A 510 -18.38 24.93 0.31
C LYS A 510 -17.12 25.10 -0.55
N LYS A 511 -16.29 26.10 -0.25
CA LYS A 511 -14.98 26.33 -0.90
C LYS A 511 -14.02 25.18 -0.62
N ASN A 512 -13.98 24.67 0.60
CA ASN A 512 -13.16 23.52 0.97
C ASN A 512 -13.66 22.23 0.29
N ASP A 513 -14.97 22.01 0.23
CA ASP A 513 -15.56 20.88 -0.50
C ASP A 513 -15.22 20.96 -2.01
N LEU A 514 -15.25 22.17 -2.59
CA LEU A 514 -14.90 22.40 -4.00
C LEU A 514 -13.41 22.18 -4.27
N LEU A 515 -12.53 22.64 -3.37
CA LEU A 515 -11.09 22.38 -3.40
C LEU A 515 -10.79 20.87 -3.28
N GLU A 516 -11.53 20.15 -2.44
CA GLU A 516 -11.38 18.71 -2.30
C GLU A 516 -11.86 17.97 -3.56
N LEU A 517 -12.96 18.40 -4.17
CA LEU A 517 -13.45 17.87 -5.43
C LEU A 517 -12.48 18.14 -6.60
N GLU A 518 -11.91 19.34 -6.69
CA GLU A 518 -10.94 19.71 -7.71
C GLU A 518 -9.65 18.89 -7.59
N LYS A 519 -9.20 18.65 -6.36
CA LYS A 519 -8.06 17.77 -6.07
C LYS A 519 -8.34 16.32 -6.49
N LYS A 520 -9.53 15.79 -6.17
CA LYS A 520 -9.96 14.45 -6.59
C LYS A 520 -10.08 14.34 -8.12
N TYR A 521 -10.64 15.34 -8.78
CA TYR A 521 -10.77 15.39 -10.24
C TYR A 521 -9.39 15.40 -10.93
N THR A 522 -8.45 16.21 -10.43
CA THR A 522 -7.09 16.27 -10.96
C THR A 522 -6.37 14.93 -10.82
N GLN A 523 -6.52 14.26 -9.68
CA GLN A 523 -5.95 12.93 -9.46
C GLN A 523 -6.53 11.87 -10.42
N ILE A 524 -7.85 11.88 -10.63
CA ILE A 524 -8.53 10.99 -11.57
C ILE A 524 -8.07 11.25 -13.02
N MET A 525 -7.88 12.50 -13.42
CA MET A 525 -7.39 12.84 -14.75
C MET A 525 -5.94 12.38 -14.98
N GLN A 526 -5.09 12.46 -13.95
CA GLN A 526 -3.73 11.93 -13.99
C GLN A 526 -3.73 10.40 -14.15
N GLU A 527 -4.58 9.68 -13.41
CA GLU A 527 -4.74 8.23 -13.57
C GLU A 527 -5.30 7.85 -14.95
N LYS A 528 -6.28 8.60 -15.47
CA LYS A 528 -6.79 8.42 -16.85
C LYS A 528 -5.69 8.57 -17.88
N GLN A 529 -4.84 9.58 -17.75
CA GLN A 529 -3.79 9.86 -18.74
C GLN A 529 -2.70 8.80 -18.73
N LYS A 530 -2.39 8.24 -17.54
CA LYS A 530 -1.55 7.06 -17.39
C LYS A 530 -2.17 5.82 -18.04
N LEU A 531 -3.46 5.58 -17.82
CA LEU A 531 -4.17 4.44 -18.41
C LEU A 531 -4.32 4.56 -19.93
N LEU A 532 -4.50 5.77 -20.47
CA LEU A 532 -4.50 6.00 -21.91
C LEU A 532 -3.13 5.76 -22.53
N ALA A 533 -2.04 6.13 -21.83
CA ALA A 533 -0.69 5.79 -22.27
C ALA A 533 -0.44 4.27 -22.24
N ASP A 534 -0.85 3.59 -21.17
CA ASP A 534 -0.75 2.13 -21.04
C ASP A 534 -1.66 1.40 -22.05
N ARG A 535 -2.81 1.98 -22.38
CA ARG A 535 -3.78 1.47 -23.37
C ARG A 535 -3.29 1.68 -24.81
N ALA A 536 -2.69 2.83 -25.12
CA ALA A 536 -2.07 3.10 -26.41
C ALA A 536 -0.87 2.18 -26.68
N ALA A 537 -0.24 1.65 -25.63
CA ALA A 537 0.84 0.67 -25.75
C ALA A 537 0.35 -0.77 -26.05
N VAL A 538 -0.95 -1.05 -25.92
CA VAL A 538 -1.51 -2.42 -25.98
C VAL A 538 -2.59 -2.60 -27.05
N LEU A 539 -3.35 -1.56 -27.39
CA LEU A 539 -4.42 -1.65 -28.38
C LEU A 539 -3.91 -1.47 -29.81
N THR A 540 -4.52 -2.22 -30.71
CA THR A 540 -4.32 -2.05 -32.15
C THR A 540 -5.06 -0.80 -32.65
N PRO A 541 -4.61 -0.14 -33.74
CA PRO A 541 -5.29 1.02 -34.32
C PRO A 541 -6.78 0.79 -34.64
N GLU A 542 -7.18 -0.45 -34.95
CA GLU A 542 -8.57 -0.84 -35.27
C GLU A 542 -9.49 -0.82 -34.04
N GLU A 543 -8.97 -1.17 -32.86
CA GLU A 543 -9.71 -1.10 -31.59
C GLU A 543 -9.86 0.35 -31.10
N LEU A 544 -8.91 1.22 -31.44
CA LEU A 544 -9.01 2.67 -31.20
C LEU A 544 -10.07 3.31 -32.10
N ALA A 545 -10.09 2.95 -33.38
CA ALA A 545 -11.08 3.46 -34.35
C ALA A 545 -12.52 3.05 -34.01
N SER A 546 -12.73 1.81 -33.54
CA SER A 546 -14.06 1.31 -33.16
C SER A 546 -14.66 2.07 -31.97
N ILE A 547 -13.81 2.58 -31.08
CA ILE A 547 -14.23 3.31 -29.87
C ILE A 547 -14.48 4.78 -30.19
N GLU A 548 -13.69 5.38 -31.08
CA GLU A 548 -13.98 6.71 -31.63
C GLU A 548 -15.29 6.72 -32.44
N GLU A 549 -15.60 5.62 -33.14
CA GLU A 549 -16.86 5.44 -33.86
C GLU A 549 -18.06 5.30 -32.89
N GLU A 550 -17.92 4.55 -31.79
CA GLU A 550 -18.96 4.49 -30.73
C GLU A 550 -19.17 5.83 -30.01
N GLU A 551 -18.12 6.61 -29.77
CA GLU A 551 -18.21 7.94 -29.15
C GLU A 551 -18.78 9.01 -30.12
N GLY A 552 -18.54 8.86 -31.43
CA GLY A 552 -19.03 9.79 -32.46
C GLY A 552 -20.55 9.74 -32.71
N ILE A 553 -21.21 8.63 -32.37
CA ILE A 553 -22.62 8.39 -32.76
C ILE A 553 -23.65 9.10 -31.86
N ARG A 554 -23.27 9.69 -30.71
CA ARG A 554 -24.25 10.23 -29.73
C ARG A 554 -24.16 11.73 -29.42
N ARG A 555 -23.76 12.58 -30.37
CA ARG A 555 -24.09 14.02 -30.26
C ARG A 555 -25.51 14.26 -30.80
N PRO A 556 -26.50 14.60 -29.96
CA PRO A 556 -27.82 14.98 -30.45
C PRO A 556 -27.67 16.21 -31.34
N THR A 557 -28.18 16.14 -32.57
CA THR A 557 -28.09 17.27 -33.49
C THR A 557 -28.82 18.50 -32.91
N PRO A 558 -28.30 19.73 -33.09
CA PRO A 558 -28.72 20.94 -32.34
C PRO A 558 -30.17 21.42 -32.53
N LYS A 559 -30.97 20.75 -33.37
CA LYS A 559 -32.23 21.31 -33.90
C LYS A 559 -33.47 21.07 -33.02
N SER A 560 -33.36 20.53 -31.81
CA SER A 560 -34.54 20.27 -30.95
C SER A 560 -34.39 20.61 -29.47
N ARG A 561 -33.33 21.30 -29.05
CA ARG A 561 -33.19 21.67 -27.63
C ARG A 561 -33.93 22.97 -27.33
N ASP A 562 -35.08 22.79 -26.69
CA ASP A 562 -35.76 23.84 -25.94
C ASP A 562 -34.80 24.34 -24.85
N VAL A 563 -34.64 25.65 -24.82
CA VAL A 563 -33.64 26.39 -24.05
C VAL A 563 -33.96 26.23 -22.56
N THR A 564 -33.07 25.57 -21.79
CA THR A 564 -32.82 25.82 -20.34
C THR A 564 -31.89 24.81 -19.68
N VAL A 565 -31.56 23.67 -20.31
CA VAL A 565 -30.53 22.77 -19.76
C VAL A 565 -29.17 23.33 -20.13
N ASP A 566 -28.47 23.85 -19.12
CA ASP A 566 -27.13 24.42 -19.21
C ASP A 566 -26.18 23.40 -19.86
N ASP A 567 -25.62 23.72 -21.03
CA ASP A 567 -24.76 22.79 -21.78
C ASP A 567 -23.56 22.33 -20.93
N ASP A 568 -23.15 23.16 -19.97
CA ASP A 568 -22.12 22.87 -18.97
C ASP A 568 -22.51 21.73 -18.02
N GLU A 569 -23.79 21.65 -17.61
CA GLU A 569 -24.28 20.59 -16.72
C GLU A 569 -24.31 19.24 -17.43
N TRP A 570 -24.71 19.24 -18.71
CA TRP A 570 -24.67 18.03 -19.54
C TRP A 570 -23.24 17.54 -19.77
N GLU A 571 -22.29 18.44 -20.03
CA GLU A 571 -20.88 18.08 -20.22
C GLU A 571 -20.25 17.54 -18.92
N LEU A 572 -20.58 18.13 -17.77
CA LEU A 572 -20.16 17.63 -16.45
C LEU A 572 -20.70 16.23 -16.15
N GLU A 573 -21.99 15.99 -16.41
CA GLU A 573 -22.60 14.67 -16.19
C GLU A 573 -22.04 13.61 -17.14
N HIS A 574 -21.74 13.99 -18.38
CA HIS A 574 -21.08 13.11 -19.34
C HIS A 574 -19.66 12.74 -18.90
N LYS A 575 -18.85 13.72 -18.47
CA LYS A 575 -17.51 13.47 -17.90
C LYS A 575 -17.55 12.61 -16.64
N ARG A 576 -18.54 12.82 -15.76
CA ARG A 576 -18.75 11.97 -14.57
C ARG A 576 -19.01 10.51 -14.94
N LYS A 577 -19.84 10.25 -15.96
CA LYS A 577 -20.12 8.90 -16.44
C LYS A 577 -18.89 8.21 -17.01
N ILE A 578 -18.10 8.91 -17.81
CA ILE A 578 -16.83 8.39 -18.35
C ILE A 578 -15.86 8.04 -17.21
N ILE A 579 -15.71 8.93 -16.23
CA ILE A 579 -14.84 8.70 -15.06
C ILE A 579 -15.29 7.46 -14.26
N GLU A 580 -16.59 7.32 -14.00
CA GLU A 580 -17.10 6.18 -13.25
C GLU A 580 -16.95 4.85 -14.02
N GLN A 581 -17.09 4.87 -15.35
CA GLN A 581 -16.84 3.71 -16.20
C GLN A 581 -15.37 3.29 -16.19
N GLU A 582 -14.43 4.24 -16.33
CA GLU A 582 -13.00 3.98 -16.25
C GLU A 582 -12.59 3.46 -14.86
N ARG A 583 -13.10 4.05 -13.77
CA ARG A 583 -12.84 3.54 -12.40
C ARG A 583 -13.25 2.08 -12.26
N LYS A 584 -14.44 1.72 -12.74
CA LYS A 584 -14.94 0.33 -12.71
C LYS A 584 -14.05 -0.61 -13.55
N LEU A 585 -13.51 -0.15 -14.66
CA LEU A 585 -12.62 -0.94 -15.52
C LEU A 585 -11.27 -1.19 -14.85
N VAL A 586 -10.68 -0.19 -14.19
CA VAL A 586 -9.44 -0.31 -13.41
C VAL A 586 -9.61 -1.22 -12.21
N GLU A 587 -10.68 -1.05 -11.44
CA GLU A 587 -11.02 -1.92 -10.31
C GLU A 587 -11.16 -3.37 -10.79
N LYS A 588 -11.81 -3.60 -11.95
CA LYS A 588 -11.93 -4.92 -12.57
C LYS A 588 -10.56 -5.49 -12.96
N ARG A 589 -9.69 -4.72 -13.61
CA ARG A 589 -8.33 -5.18 -14.00
C ARG A 589 -7.46 -5.49 -12.80
N LEU A 590 -7.43 -4.64 -11.78
CA LEU A 590 -6.69 -4.91 -10.54
C LEU A 590 -7.21 -6.17 -9.84
N LEU A 591 -8.52 -6.41 -9.89
CA LEU A 591 -9.12 -7.63 -9.36
C LEU A 591 -8.72 -8.86 -10.20
N GLU A 592 -8.70 -8.75 -11.53
CA GLU A 592 -8.24 -9.82 -12.44
C GLU A 592 -6.75 -10.12 -12.27
N GLU A 593 -5.90 -9.10 -12.12
CA GLU A 593 -4.48 -9.27 -11.90
C GLU A 593 -4.20 -9.91 -10.54
N LYS A 594 -4.90 -9.47 -9.48
CA LYS A 594 -4.88 -10.15 -8.17
C LYS A 594 -5.33 -11.60 -8.27
N LYS A 595 -6.38 -11.89 -9.07
CA LYS A 595 -6.80 -13.26 -9.36
C LYS A 595 -5.65 -14.04 -10.01
N HIS A 596 -5.03 -13.51 -11.06
CA HIS A 596 -3.92 -14.16 -11.79
C HIS A 596 -2.69 -14.44 -10.92
N ARG A 597 -2.26 -13.49 -10.07
CA ARG A 597 -1.15 -13.72 -9.13
C ARG A 597 -1.47 -14.85 -8.14
N ASN A 598 -2.73 -14.95 -7.73
CA ASN A 598 -3.18 -15.99 -6.81
C ASN A 598 -3.38 -17.35 -7.51
N VAL A 599 -3.60 -17.40 -8.83
CA VAL A 599 -3.85 -18.67 -9.54
C VAL A 599 -2.66 -19.63 -9.47
N ARG A 600 -1.43 -19.12 -9.39
CA ARG A 600 -0.23 -19.97 -9.31
C ARG A 600 -0.16 -20.82 -8.04
N PHE A 601 -0.92 -20.45 -7.00
CA PHE A 601 -0.98 -21.23 -5.77
C PHE A 601 -2.04 -22.32 -5.80
N TYR A 602 -2.98 -22.29 -6.74
CA TYR A 602 -4.06 -23.27 -6.77
C TYR A 602 -3.60 -24.59 -7.36
N CYS A 603 -3.95 -25.68 -6.70
CA CYS A 603 -3.80 -27.02 -7.27
C CYS A 603 -4.73 -27.18 -8.49
N ARG A 604 -4.43 -28.14 -9.35
CA ARG A 604 -5.19 -28.39 -10.58
C ARG A 604 -6.68 -28.58 -10.29
N GLY A 605 -7.50 -27.74 -10.90
CA GLY A 605 -8.96 -27.77 -10.76
C GLY A 605 -9.50 -27.17 -9.45
N GLU A 606 -8.66 -26.68 -8.53
CA GLU A 606 -9.07 -26.01 -7.30
C GLU A 606 -9.81 -24.69 -7.58
N LEU A 607 -9.26 -23.85 -8.47
CA LEU A 607 -9.89 -22.58 -8.82
C LEU A 607 -11.34 -22.77 -9.30
N ASN A 608 -11.58 -23.76 -10.16
CA ASN A 608 -12.92 -24.08 -10.65
C ASN A 608 -13.84 -24.53 -9.51
N TYR A 609 -13.33 -25.32 -8.57
CA TYR A 609 -14.06 -25.76 -7.39
C TYR A 609 -14.44 -24.58 -6.46
N LEU A 610 -13.50 -23.67 -6.20
CA LEU A 610 -13.76 -22.46 -5.40
C LEU A 610 -14.74 -21.51 -6.09
N GLN A 611 -14.66 -21.37 -7.42
CA GLN A 611 -15.61 -20.56 -8.18
C GLN A 611 -17.05 -21.11 -8.09
N GLN A 612 -17.22 -22.43 -8.17
CA GLN A 612 -18.52 -23.08 -7.97
C GLN A 612 -19.07 -22.87 -6.56
N TRP A 613 -18.21 -22.79 -5.53
CA TRP A 613 -18.63 -22.46 -4.18
C TRP A 613 -18.99 -20.99 -4.01
N ASN A 614 -18.26 -20.08 -4.66
CA ASN A 614 -18.54 -18.64 -4.59
C ASN A 614 -19.92 -18.30 -5.17
N THR A 615 -20.38 -19.00 -6.21
CA THR A 615 -21.73 -18.81 -6.75
C THR A 615 -22.81 -19.27 -5.76
N VAL A 616 -22.56 -20.34 -5.01
CA VAL A 616 -23.44 -20.80 -3.93
C VAL A 616 -23.52 -19.77 -2.80
N PHE A 617 -22.38 -19.25 -2.34
CA PHE A 617 -22.38 -18.22 -1.29
C PHE A 617 -23.01 -16.89 -1.73
N SER A 618 -22.86 -16.52 -3.01
CA SER A 618 -23.37 -15.25 -3.53
C SER A 618 -24.87 -15.27 -3.82
N SER A 619 -25.42 -16.44 -4.17
CA SER A 619 -26.85 -16.58 -4.48
C SER A 619 -27.76 -16.52 -3.24
N GLY A 620 -27.20 -16.71 -2.04
CA GLY A 620 -27.99 -16.83 -0.81
C GLY A 620 -28.87 -18.08 -0.76
N ASP A 621 -28.83 -18.91 -1.80
CA ASP A 621 -29.51 -20.18 -1.85
C ASP A 621 -28.74 -21.19 -1.01
N ASN A 622 -29.31 -21.58 0.13
CA ASN A 622 -28.76 -22.64 0.98
C ASN A 622 -28.75 -24.03 0.30
N LYS A 623 -29.22 -24.14 -0.94
CA LYS A 623 -29.20 -25.39 -1.71
C LYS A 623 -27.84 -25.58 -2.37
N LYS A 624 -26.96 -26.28 -1.65
CA LYS A 624 -25.72 -26.82 -2.18
C LYS A 624 -26.01 -27.66 -3.45
N PRO A 625 -25.25 -27.50 -4.55
CA PRO A 625 -25.36 -28.38 -5.70
C PRO A 625 -25.13 -29.83 -5.26
N SER A 626 -25.98 -30.76 -5.70
CA SER A 626 -25.89 -32.19 -5.34
C SER A 626 -24.54 -32.83 -5.67
N ASN A 627 -23.80 -32.23 -6.60
CA ASN A 627 -22.56 -32.76 -7.16
C ASN A 627 -21.30 -32.11 -6.57
N LEU A 628 -21.46 -31.10 -5.70
CA LEU A 628 -20.33 -30.37 -5.14
C LEU A 628 -19.91 -31.05 -3.84
N GLU A 629 -18.69 -31.56 -3.78
CA GLU A 629 -18.14 -32.09 -2.54
C GLU A 629 -18.02 -30.98 -1.49
N GLU A 630 -18.16 -31.32 -0.21
CA GLU A 630 -17.95 -30.36 0.88
C GLU A 630 -16.47 -30.08 1.15
N LEU A 631 -15.65 -31.08 0.82
CA LEU A 631 -14.26 -31.16 1.17
C LEU A 631 -13.51 -31.70 -0.04
N ARG A 632 -12.47 -30.99 -0.46
CA ARG A 632 -11.58 -31.47 -1.51
C ARG A 632 -10.19 -31.70 -0.95
N LYS A 633 -9.55 -32.78 -1.40
CA LYS A 633 -8.24 -33.23 -0.95
C LYS A 633 -7.32 -33.39 -2.15
N TYR A 634 -6.09 -32.93 -2.01
CA TYR A 634 -5.03 -33.03 -3.02
C TYR A 634 -3.85 -33.77 -2.40
N SER A 635 -3.57 -34.98 -2.86
CA SER A 635 -2.43 -35.77 -2.39
C SER A 635 -1.17 -35.31 -3.12
N LEU A 636 -0.23 -34.75 -2.37
CA LEU A 636 1.01 -34.16 -2.85
C LEU A 636 2.19 -35.02 -2.39
N ARG A 637 3.10 -35.31 -3.32
CA ARG A 637 4.31 -36.11 -3.07
C ARG A 637 5.56 -35.29 -3.34
N PRO A 638 6.67 -35.58 -2.63
CA PRO A 638 7.93 -34.92 -2.93
C PRO A 638 8.37 -35.26 -4.35
N THR A 639 8.92 -34.27 -5.05
CA THR A 639 9.62 -34.46 -6.32
C THR A 639 10.90 -33.63 -6.33
N ASN A 640 11.91 -34.16 -7.03
CA ASN A 640 13.16 -33.46 -7.29
C ASN A 640 13.06 -32.51 -8.48
N VAL A 641 11.95 -32.52 -9.22
CA VAL A 641 11.72 -31.60 -10.32
C VAL A 641 11.34 -30.22 -9.76
N PHE A 642 12.07 -29.19 -10.19
CA PHE A 642 11.75 -27.82 -9.83
C PHE A 642 10.61 -27.32 -10.72
N ASP A 643 9.40 -27.43 -10.20
CA ASP A 643 8.19 -26.86 -10.79
C ASP A 643 7.57 -25.84 -9.83
N LEU A 644 6.96 -24.80 -10.40
CA LEU A 644 6.20 -23.76 -9.69
C LEU A 644 4.68 -23.98 -9.81
N GLU A 645 4.26 -25.20 -10.14
CA GLU A 645 2.87 -25.65 -9.98
C GLU A 645 2.41 -25.55 -8.52
N GLY A 646 1.10 -25.29 -8.32
CA GLY A 646 0.51 -25.08 -7.00
C GLY A 646 0.77 -26.26 -6.05
N GLU A 647 0.69 -27.48 -6.56
CA GLU A 647 0.99 -28.73 -5.86
C GLU A 647 2.39 -28.73 -5.24
N GLN A 648 3.40 -28.30 -6.01
CA GLN A 648 4.79 -28.25 -5.54
C GLN A 648 5.03 -27.12 -4.57
N ILE A 649 4.37 -25.98 -4.77
CA ILE A 649 4.42 -24.86 -3.84
C ILE A 649 3.85 -25.28 -2.49
N HIS A 650 2.67 -25.93 -2.47
CA HIS A 650 2.04 -26.41 -1.24
C HIS A 650 2.89 -27.45 -0.50
N TYR A 651 3.47 -28.41 -1.22
CA TYR A 651 4.35 -29.41 -0.61
C TYR A 651 5.57 -28.76 0.06
N ARG A 652 6.31 -27.95 -0.69
CA ARG A 652 7.54 -27.27 -0.21
C ARG A 652 7.25 -26.26 0.89
N PHE A 653 6.07 -25.65 0.87
CA PHE A 653 5.62 -24.77 1.94
C PHE A 653 5.46 -25.53 3.26
N CYS A 654 4.80 -26.69 3.24
CA CYS A 654 4.66 -27.55 4.42
C CYS A 654 6.02 -28.05 4.92
N GLU A 655 6.86 -28.54 4.00
CA GLU A 655 8.21 -29.01 4.28
C GLU A 655 9.08 -27.92 4.91
N SER A 656 9.11 -26.73 4.31
CA SER A 656 9.86 -25.58 4.82
C SER A 656 9.38 -25.17 6.21
N GLN A 657 8.06 -25.11 6.43
CA GLN A 657 7.50 -24.74 7.73
C GLN A 657 7.84 -25.79 8.80
N PHE A 658 7.69 -27.07 8.48
CA PHE A 658 8.01 -28.19 9.39
C PHE A 658 9.49 -28.20 9.76
N HIS A 659 10.41 -28.12 8.80
CA HIS A 659 11.84 -28.13 9.10
C HIS A 659 12.31 -26.87 9.82
N ARG A 660 11.82 -25.69 9.43
CA ARG A 660 12.21 -24.42 10.08
C ARG A 660 11.81 -24.40 11.54
N MET A 661 10.59 -24.83 11.86
CA MET A 661 10.11 -24.87 13.23
C MET A 661 10.70 -26.04 14.02
N GLY A 662 10.95 -27.18 13.35
CA GLY A 662 11.61 -28.35 13.94
C GLY A 662 13.08 -28.13 14.29
N ALA A 663 13.77 -27.19 13.64
CA ALA A 663 15.17 -26.86 13.91
C ALA A 663 15.39 -25.97 15.16
N SER A 664 14.31 -25.47 15.80
CA SER A 664 14.42 -24.55 16.95
C SER A 664 15.07 -25.22 18.17
N PRO A 665 16.24 -24.77 18.65
CA PRO A 665 16.97 -25.42 19.75
C PRO A 665 16.18 -25.52 21.06
N ALA A 666 15.23 -24.62 21.28
CA ALA A 666 14.39 -24.59 22.48
C ALA A 666 13.56 -25.87 22.65
N TYR A 667 13.19 -26.52 21.54
CA TYR A 667 12.33 -27.71 21.52
C TYR A 667 12.84 -28.83 20.61
N ALA A 668 13.97 -28.64 19.91
CA ALA A 668 14.56 -29.59 18.97
C ALA A 668 15.35 -30.73 19.62
N SER A 669 15.68 -30.65 20.92
CA SER A 669 16.62 -31.58 21.57
C SER A 669 16.12 -33.01 21.73
N SER A 670 14.83 -33.28 21.48
CA SER A 670 14.20 -34.58 21.81
C SER A 670 13.69 -35.37 20.61
N TYR A 671 13.65 -34.79 19.40
CA TYR A 671 13.05 -35.46 18.24
C TYR A 671 14.09 -35.80 17.17
N PRO A 672 14.14 -37.07 16.69
CA PRO A 672 15.01 -37.46 15.58
C PRO A 672 14.73 -36.63 14.34
N THR A 673 15.69 -36.61 13.42
CA THR A 673 15.61 -36.06 12.06
C THR A 673 14.37 -36.60 11.32
N ALA A 674 13.22 -35.98 11.53
CA ALA A 674 11.97 -36.30 10.85
C ALA A 674 11.88 -35.52 9.55
N TYR A 675 11.30 -36.14 8.53
CA TYR A 675 10.99 -35.51 7.24
C TYR A 675 9.53 -35.77 6.87
N ILE A 676 8.98 -34.91 6.01
CA ILE A 676 7.62 -35.11 5.48
C ILE A 676 7.70 -36.11 4.32
N SER A 677 6.88 -37.17 4.36
CA SER A 677 6.78 -38.15 3.27
C SER A 677 5.54 -37.96 2.39
N GLU A 678 4.49 -37.33 2.93
CA GLU A 678 3.24 -37.07 2.21
C GLU A 678 2.58 -35.80 2.75
N VAL A 679 1.98 -35.01 1.84
CA VAL A 679 1.15 -33.86 2.19
C VAL A 679 -0.20 -34.02 1.52
N GLU A 680 -1.28 -34.04 2.28
CA GLU A 680 -2.63 -33.87 1.75
C GLU A 680 -3.05 -32.42 1.97
N TYR A 681 -3.17 -31.64 0.88
CA TYR A 681 -3.71 -30.29 0.91
C TYR A 681 -5.24 -30.34 0.87
N VAL A 682 -5.87 -29.60 1.78
CA VAL A 682 -7.30 -29.70 2.08
C VAL A 682 -7.99 -28.37 1.83
N VAL A 683 -9.08 -28.42 1.06
CA VAL A 683 -9.92 -27.25 0.76
C VAL A 683 -11.34 -27.52 1.22
N ASN A 684 -11.73 -26.86 2.31
CA ASN A 684 -13.09 -26.87 2.85
C ASN A 684 -13.70 -25.46 2.79
N PRO A 685 -14.52 -25.14 1.78
CA PRO A 685 -15.06 -23.79 1.58
C PRO A 685 -15.99 -23.32 2.69
N ASN A 686 -16.71 -24.24 3.35
CA ASN A 686 -17.55 -23.92 4.50
C ASN A 686 -16.71 -23.41 5.68
N ILE A 687 -15.64 -24.13 6.03
CA ILE A 687 -14.71 -23.72 7.10
C ILE A 687 -14.02 -22.41 6.72
N MET A 688 -13.55 -22.28 5.48
CA MET A 688 -12.90 -21.06 4.98
C MET A 688 -13.81 -19.82 5.09
N ASN A 689 -15.10 -19.96 4.75
CA ASN A 689 -16.05 -18.85 4.87
C ASN A 689 -16.26 -18.45 6.34
N ARG A 690 -16.49 -19.42 7.24
CA ARG A 690 -16.61 -19.14 8.68
C ARG A 690 -15.36 -18.48 9.25
N PHE A 691 -14.18 -18.95 8.84
CA PHE A 691 -12.89 -18.37 9.21
C PHE A 691 -12.75 -16.90 8.78
N ASN A 692 -13.10 -16.59 7.53
CA ASN A 692 -13.04 -15.21 7.03
C ASN A 692 -14.05 -14.29 7.72
N ASN A 693 -15.23 -14.80 8.08
CA ASN A 693 -16.19 -14.04 8.86
C ASN A 693 -15.69 -13.82 10.30
N CYS A 694 -15.14 -14.85 10.95
CA CYS A 694 -14.51 -14.72 12.26
C CYS A 694 -13.38 -13.68 12.25
N LYS A 695 -12.54 -13.66 11.20
CA LYS A 695 -11.50 -12.64 11.03
C LYS A 695 -12.06 -11.22 11.02
N LYS A 696 -13.16 -10.98 10.31
CA LYS A 696 -13.84 -9.67 10.27
C LYS A 696 -14.42 -9.30 11.63
N GLU A 697 -15.07 -10.25 12.30
CA GLU A 697 -15.66 -10.03 13.62
C GLU A 697 -14.60 -9.71 14.67
N LEU A 698 -13.48 -10.44 14.70
CA LEU A 698 -12.36 -10.15 15.61
C LEU A 698 -11.71 -8.79 15.32
N ALA A 699 -11.51 -8.46 14.04
CA ALA A 699 -10.97 -7.16 13.65
C ALA A 699 -11.88 -6.03 14.15
N LYS A 700 -13.19 -6.15 13.95
CA LYS A 700 -14.19 -5.19 14.44
C LYS A 700 -14.23 -5.14 15.97
N LYS A 701 -14.23 -6.29 16.65
CA LYS A 701 -14.31 -6.42 18.12
C LYS A 701 -13.17 -5.68 18.81
N HIS A 702 -11.96 -5.73 18.26
CA HIS A 702 -10.77 -5.14 18.89
C HIS A 702 -10.30 -3.83 18.23
N GLY A 703 -11.04 -3.32 17.24
CA GLY A 703 -10.65 -2.12 16.51
C GLY A 703 -9.38 -2.29 15.68
N PHE A 704 -9.09 -3.51 15.22
CA PHE A 704 -7.97 -3.79 14.34
C PHE A 704 -8.34 -3.56 12.88
N LEU A 705 -7.36 -3.13 12.09
CA LEU A 705 -7.47 -3.23 10.64
C LEU A 705 -7.52 -4.71 10.23
N LEU A 706 -8.35 -5.04 9.26
CA LEU A 706 -8.54 -6.42 8.80
C LEU A 706 -7.23 -7.05 8.31
N GLU A 707 -6.37 -6.22 7.72
CA GLU A 707 -5.04 -6.56 7.20
C GLU A 707 -4.03 -6.84 8.32
N SER A 708 -4.23 -6.26 9.50
CA SER A 708 -3.37 -6.49 10.67
C SER A 708 -3.63 -7.84 11.35
N MET A 709 -4.79 -8.46 11.08
CA MET A 709 -5.15 -9.80 11.57
C MET A 709 -4.45 -10.89 10.74
N LYS A 710 -3.14 -11.01 10.93
CA LYS A 710 -2.31 -12.03 10.26
C LYS A 710 -2.46 -13.37 10.99
N PRO A 711 -2.93 -14.43 10.32
CA PRO A 711 -3.00 -15.74 10.95
C PRO A 711 -1.62 -16.37 11.05
N LEU A 712 -1.45 -17.28 12.02
CA LEU A 712 -0.25 -18.11 12.16
C LEU A 712 -0.47 -19.50 11.57
N LEU A 713 0.62 -20.17 11.21
CA LEU A 713 0.61 -21.57 10.79
C LEU A 713 1.10 -22.42 11.95
N LEU A 714 0.20 -23.17 12.56
CA LEU A 714 0.47 -23.94 13.75
C LEU A 714 0.16 -25.42 13.53
N PHE A 715 0.88 -26.28 14.25
CA PHE A 715 0.73 -27.71 14.22
C PHE A 715 -0.31 -28.18 15.25
N HIS A 716 -1.04 -29.23 14.91
CA HIS A 716 -1.94 -29.94 15.81
C HIS A 716 -1.76 -31.45 15.65
N GLY A 717 -1.51 -32.16 16.77
CA GLY A 717 -1.39 -33.60 16.82
C GLY A 717 -2.64 -34.26 17.40
N THR A 718 -3.16 -35.30 16.74
CA THR A 718 -4.28 -36.10 17.23
C THR A 718 -4.29 -37.48 16.54
N SER A 719 -5.32 -38.30 16.79
CA SER A 719 -5.51 -39.55 16.06
C SER A 719 -5.99 -39.30 14.63
N GLU A 720 -5.63 -40.16 13.69
CA GLU A 720 -6.06 -40.01 12.29
C GLU A 720 -7.57 -39.95 12.12
N THR A 721 -8.33 -40.78 12.86
CA THR A 721 -9.79 -40.73 12.86
C THR A 721 -10.34 -39.37 13.28
N ASN A 722 -9.71 -38.73 14.29
CA ASN A 722 -10.09 -37.38 14.70
C ASN A 722 -9.72 -36.34 13.63
N MET A 723 -8.57 -36.50 12.96
CA MET A 723 -8.17 -35.60 11.88
C MET A 723 -9.22 -35.58 10.76
N GLU A 724 -9.68 -36.75 10.29
CA GLU A 724 -10.69 -36.82 9.24
C GLU A 724 -12.00 -36.11 9.62
N ASN A 725 -12.40 -36.23 10.89
CA ASN A 725 -13.55 -35.50 11.41
C ASN A 725 -13.29 -33.98 11.44
N ILE A 726 -12.12 -33.55 11.93
CA ILE A 726 -11.71 -32.14 11.96
C ILE A 726 -11.68 -31.54 10.55
N LEU A 727 -11.13 -32.24 9.55
CA LEU A 727 -11.08 -31.76 8.17
C LEU A 727 -12.49 -31.55 7.58
N ARG A 728 -13.47 -32.37 7.98
CA ARG A 728 -14.85 -32.30 7.49
C ARG A 728 -15.68 -31.24 8.22
N THR A 729 -15.68 -31.27 9.54
CA THR A 729 -16.62 -30.48 10.37
C THR A 729 -15.97 -29.32 11.12
N ASN A 730 -14.66 -29.14 10.98
CA ASN A 730 -13.82 -28.33 11.87
C ASN A 730 -13.70 -28.95 13.28
N PHE A 731 -12.96 -28.27 14.15
CA PHE A 731 -12.84 -28.63 15.56
C PHE A 731 -14.20 -28.49 16.29
N LEU A 732 -14.47 -29.42 17.22
CA LEU A 732 -15.75 -29.51 17.94
C LEU A 732 -15.52 -29.31 19.44
N ILE A 733 -16.16 -28.31 20.04
CA ILE A 733 -15.96 -27.92 21.44
C ILE A 733 -16.37 -29.05 22.39
N GLU A 734 -17.44 -29.78 22.05
CA GLU A 734 -17.96 -30.91 22.83
C GLU A 734 -17.00 -32.11 22.91
N LYS A 735 -15.96 -32.14 22.07
CA LYS A 735 -14.93 -33.19 22.09
C LYS A 735 -13.75 -32.83 23.00
N ILE A 736 -13.64 -31.60 23.47
CA ILE A 736 -12.54 -31.17 24.35
C ILE A 736 -12.65 -31.92 25.69
N GLY A 737 -11.55 -32.58 26.10
CA GLY A 737 -11.48 -33.37 27.33
C GLY A 737 -12.13 -34.76 27.24
N SER A 738 -12.65 -35.17 26.08
CA SER A 738 -13.27 -36.50 25.93
C SER A 738 -12.26 -37.63 25.79
N THR A 739 -11.08 -37.35 25.23
CA THR A 739 -10.00 -38.32 25.01
C THR A 739 -8.66 -37.90 25.59
N THR A 740 -8.55 -36.65 26.05
CA THR A 740 -7.36 -36.02 26.61
C THR A 740 -7.71 -35.41 27.96
N ASP A 741 -6.72 -34.94 28.70
CA ASP A 741 -6.98 -34.06 29.83
C ASP A 741 -7.69 -32.77 29.38
N MET A 742 -8.06 -31.94 30.36
CA MET A 742 -8.69 -30.64 30.11
C MET A 742 -7.69 -29.60 29.56
N GLY A 743 -6.44 -29.98 29.29
CA GLY A 743 -5.36 -29.11 28.85
C GLY A 743 -4.76 -28.26 29.97
N TRP A 744 -3.45 -28.00 29.94
CA TRP A 744 -2.69 -27.27 30.97
C TRP A 744 -2.94 -25.77 31.06
N TYR A 745 -3.46 -25.15 30.01
CA TYR A 745 -3.54 -23.70 29.83
C TYR A 745 -4.93 -23.23 29.39
N GLY A 746 -5.86 -24.14 29.17
CA GLY A 746 -7.26 -23.83 28.95
C GLY A 746 -8.05 -24.96 28.33
N LYS A 747 -9.38 -24.93 28.49
CA LYS A 747 -10.30 -25.90 27.89
C LYS A 747 -10.57 -25.56 26.41
N GLY A 748 -9.53 -25.57 25.57
CA GLY A 748 -9.61 -25.20 24.16
C GLY A 748 -8.92 -26.21 23.23
N PHE A 749 -8.78 -25.84 21.97
CA PHE A 749 -8.01 -26.57 20.96
C PHE A 749 -6.54 -26.16 21.04
N TYR A 750 -5.67 -27.15 21.18
CA TYR A 750 -4.23 -26.94 21.37
C TYR A 750 -3.49 -26.94 20.04
N PHE A 751 -2.70 -25.89 19.81
CA PHE A 751 -1.79 -25.77 18.68
C PHE A 751 -0.38 -25.44 19.14
N SER A 752 0.62 -25.71 18.33
CA SER A 752 2.01 -25.36 18.62
C SER A 752 2.70 -24.77 17.40
N GLU A 753 3.60 -23.81 17.59
CA GLU A 753 4.54 -23.43 16.53
C GLU A 753 5.53 -24.57 16.23
N TYR A 754 5.77 -25.46 17.20
CA TYR A 754 6.79 -26.51 17.10
C TYR A 754 6.15 -27.85 16.76
N PRO A 755 6.53 -28.49 15.62
CA PRO A 755 5.95 -29.77 15.24
C PRO A 755 6.26 -30.86 16.27
N GLY A 756 7.44 -30.85 16.89
CA GLY A 756 7.85 -31.83 17.90
C GLY A 756 6.87 -31.94 19.08
N LEU A 757 6.35 -30.81 19.57
CA LEU A 757 5.37 -30.83 20.66
C LEU A 757 4.06 -31.48 20.20
N SER A 758 3.61 -31.16 18.98
CA SER A 758 2.41 -31.78 18.40
C SER A 758 2.61 -33.27 18.05
N MET A 759 3.83 -33.68 17.69
CA MET A 759 4.15 -35.08 17.38
C MET A 759 3.92 -36.01 18.58
N ALA A 760 4.19 -35.54 19.81
CA ALA A 760 3.93 -36.31 21.03
C ALA A 760 2.46 -36.74 21.19
N TYR A 761 1.54 -35.94 20.64
CA TYR A 761 0.10 -36.18 20.69
C TYR A 761 -0.43 -36.90 19.45
N SER A 762 0.41 -37.11 18.42
CA SER A 762 0.06 -37.89 17.25
C SER A 762 0.24 -39.39 17.51
N ARG A 763 -0.78 -40.18 17.17
CA ARG A 763 -0.71 -41.65 17.32
C ARG A 763 -0.18 -42.38 16.08
N ASN A 764 -0.29 -41.76 14.90
CA ASN A 764 -0.09 -42.41 13.60
C ASN A 764 0.90 -41.67 12.68
N GLN A 765 1.84 -40.90 13.22
CA GLN A 765 2.81 -40.09 12.43
C GLN A 765 2.16 -39.07 11.46
N TYR A 766 0.94 -38.66 11.76
CA TYR A 766 0.27 -37.58 11.04
C TYR A 766 0.24 -36.31 11.89
N LEU A 767 0.27 -35.14 11.25
CA LEU A 767 0.00 -33.85 11.88
C LEU A 767 -0.97 -33.05 11.01
N LEU A 768 -1.75 -32.19 11.64
CA LEU A 768 -2.43 -31.11 10.92
C LEU A 768 -1.57 -29.85 10.97
N ILE A 769 -1.44 -29.16 9.84
CA ILE A 769 -0.99 -27.77 9.78
C ILE A 769 -2.24 -26.91 9.58
N CYS A 770 -2.50 -26.03 10.54
CA CYS A 770 -3.68 -25.19 10.58
C CYS A 770 -3.28 -23.72 10.45
N MET A 771 -4.10 -22.95 9.75
CA MET A 771 -4.02 -21.49 9.79
C MET A 771 -4.94 -20.99 10.90
N VAL A 772 -4.38 -20.21 11.83
CA VAL A 772 -5.00 -19.89 13.13
C VAL A 772 -5.02 -18.38 13.36
N LEU A 773 -6.20 -17.83 13.65
CA LEU A 773 -6.39 -16.46 14.10
C LEU A 773 -6.29 -16.41 15.62
N ILE A 774 -5.19 -15.88 16.15
CA ILE A 774 -5.00 -15.79 17.60
C ILE A 774 -5.95 -14.76 18.23
N GLY A 775 -6.21 -13.64 17.55
CA GLY A 775 -6.96 -12.51 18.13
C GLY A 775 -6.18 -11.86 19.28
N LYS A 776 -6.89 -11.41 20.31
CA LYS A 776 -6.25 -10.90 21.54
C LYS A 776 -5.94 -12.07 22.46
N ALA A 777 -4.66 -12.44 22.54
CA ALA A 777 -4.18 -13.54 23.37
C ALA A 777 -4.05 -13.16 24.84
N PHE A 778 -4.53 -14.02 25.72
CA PHE A 778 -4.24 -13.99 27.15
C PHE A 778 -2.98 -14.81 27.43
N HIS A 779 -1.99 -14.18 28.05
CA HIS A 779 -0.72 -14.84 28.35
C HIS A 779 -0.81 -15.54 29.70
N MET A 780 -0.67 -16.86 29.70
CA MET A 780 -0.68 -17.66 30.92
C MET A 780 0.61 -17.43 31.69
N ASN A 781 0.53 -17.27 33.01
CA ASN A 781 1.72 -17.14 33.87
C ASN A 781 2.16 -18.46 34.49
N GLN A 782 1.23 -19.40 34.59
CA GLN A 782 1.42 -20.72 35.20
C GLN A 782 0.45 -21.72 34.56
N VAL A 783 0.68 -23.00 34.82
CA VAL A 783 -0.21 -24.09 34.39
C VAL A 783 -1.49 -24.02 35.22
N GLU A 784 -2.64 -23.94 34.55
CA GLU A 784 -3.99 -23.97 35.13
C GLU A 784 -4.90 -24.85 34.27
N THR A 785 -5.08 -26.10 34.71
CA THR A 785 -5.75 -27.12 33.93
C THR A 785 -7.22 -26.76 33.66
N GLY A 786 -7.64 -26.78 32.39
CA GLY A 786 -9.02 -26.58 31.99
C GLY A 786 -9.57 -25.17 32.22
N ARG A 787 -8.69 -24.16 32.38
CA ARG A 787 -9.11 -22.76 32.56
C ARG A 787 -10.08 -22.33 31.43
N PRO A 788 -11.23 -21.72 31.75
CA PRO A 788 -12.11 -21.15 30.73
C PRO A 788 -11.42 -19.96 30.03
N LEU A 789 -11.94 -19.57 28.87
CA LEU A 789 -11.46 -18.37 28.16
C LEU A 789 -11.51 -17.13 29.08
N GLU A 790 -10.39 -16.41 29.16
CA GLU A 790 -10.30 -15.18 29.92
C GLU A 790 -11.19 -14.08 29.32
N SER A 791 -11.92 -13.38 30.18
CA SER A 791 -12.84 -12.33 29.75
C SER A 791 -12.11 -11.22 28.98
N GLY A 792 -12.62 -10.90 27.79
CA GLY A 792 -12.04 -9.86 26.93
C GLY A 792 -10.89 -10.33 26.03
N TYR A 793 -10.55 -11.62 26.06
CA TYR A 793 -9.57 -12.25 25.17
C TYR A 793 -10.26 -13.24 24.21
N ASP A 794 -9.52 -13.78 23.24
CA ASP A 794 -10.03 -14.77 22.27
C ASP A 794 -9.26 -16.09 22.27
N SER A 795 -8.08 -16.10 22.88
CA SER A 795 -7.18 -17.26 22.95
C SER A 795 -6.32 -17.17 24.19
N HIS A 796 -5.72 -18.29 24.58
CA HIS A 796 -4.62 -18.30 25.54
C HIS A 796 -3.32 -18.69 24.84
N VAL A 797 -2.20 -18.24 25.41
CA VAL A 797 -0.87 -18.71 25.04
C VAL A 797 -0.12 -19.16 26.29
N SER A 798 0.70 -20.18 26.14
CA SER A 798 1.64 -20.67 27.17
C SER A 798 2.56 -19.56 27.69
N PRO A 799 3.25 -19.75 28.84
CA PRO A 799 4.14 -18.75 29.42
C PRO A 799 5.34 -18.32 28.57
N ASP A 800 5.69 -19.09 27.54
CA ASP A 800 6.71 -18.72 26.55
C ASP A 800 6.12 -18.05 25.29
N GLY A 801 4.79 -18.00 25.19
CA GLY A 801 4.04 -17.35 24.12
C GLY A 801 3.90 -18.15 22.83
N CYS A 802 4.63 -19.25 22.65
CA CYS A 802 4.71 -19.97 21.36
C CYS A 802 4.61 -21.50 21.45
N SER A 803 4.91 -22.12 22.60
CA SER A 803 4.84 -23.58 22.70
C SER A 803 3.42 -24.10 22.56
N GLU A 804 2.46 -23.51 23.26
CA GLU A 804 1.05 -23.89 23.17
C GLU A 804 0.16 -22.66 22.97
N VAL A 805 -0.64 -22.70 21.91
CA VAL A 805 -1.67 -21.70 21.58
C VAL A 805 -3.03 -22.38 21.69
N ILE A 806 -3.90 -21.84 22.53
CA ILE A 806 -5.18 -22.45 22.89
C ILE A 806 -6.31 -21.60 22.32
N ILE A 807 -7.08 -22.19 21.42
CA ILE A 807 -8.18 -21.53 20.71
C ILE A 807 -9.52 -22.06 21.21
N PHE A 808 -10.46 -21.16 21.48
CA PHE A 808 -11.76 -21.52 22.05
C PHE A 808 -12.91 -21.47 21.03
N ASN A 809 -12.74 -20.75 19.93
CA ASN A 809 -13.71 -20.71 18.83
C ASN A 809 -13.16 -21.50 17.63
N PRO A 810 -13.83 -22.57 17.17
CA PRO A 810 -13.35 -23.34 16.03
C PRO A 810 -13.27 -22.51 14.74
N ASP A 811 -14.08 -21.46 14.60
CA ASP A 811 -14.04 -20.59 13.42
C ASP A 811 -12.79 -19.69 13.39
N GLN A 812 -11.96 -19.67 14.44
CA GLN A 812 -10.62 -19.06 14.39
C GLN A 812 -9.59 -19.95 13.67
N VAL A 813 -9.97 -21.17 13.26
CA VAL A 813 -9.05 -22.18 12.73
C VAL A 813 -9.52 -22.69 11.38
N ILE A 814 -8.57 -22.87 10.47
CA ILE A 814 -8.75 -23.66 9.25
C ILE A 814 -7.65 -24.72 9.15
N PRO A 815 -8.00 -26.02 9.17
CA PRO A 815 -7.09 -27.09 8.81
C PRO A 815 -6.75 -27.00 7.32
N LEU A 816 -5.48 -26.77 6.99
CA LEU A 816 -5.04 -26.62 5.59
C LEU A 816 -4.36 -27.88 5.06
N TYR A 817 -3.57 -28.55 5.89
CA TYR A 817 -2.79 -29.70 5.46
C TYR A 817 -2.86 -30.83 6.49
N LYS A 818 -2.97 -32.07 5.99
CA LYS A 818 -2.66 -33.28 6.74
C LYS A 818 -1.31 -33.79 6.23
N ILE A 819 -0.28 -33.74 7.07
CA ILE A 819 1.06 -34.18 6.69
C ILE A 819 1.37 -35.51 7.35
N LYS A 820 2.08 -36.39 6.63
CA LYS A 820 2.69 -37.60 7.17
C LYS A 820 4.19 -37.35 7.33
N TRP A 821 4.74 -37.72 8.47
CA TRP A 821 6.17 -37.59 8.73
C TRP A 821 6.80 -38.95 9.03
N GLU A 822 8.08 -39.09 8.75
CA GLU A 822 8.86 -40.31 8.99
C GLU A 822 10.21 -39.95 9.64
N HIS A 823 10.76 -40.83 10.48
CA HIS A 823 12.11 -40.64 11.01
C HIS A 823 13.15 -41.11 10.00
N ALA A 824 14.26 -40.37 9.84
CA ALA A 824 15.34 -40.73 8.92
C ALA A 824 16.00 -42.09 9.25
N GLY A 825 15.83 -42.63 10.46
CA GLY A 825 16.34 -43.94 10.86
C GLY A 825 15.45 -45.14 10.52
N THR A 826 14.20 -44.92 10.08
CA THR A 826 13.23 -45.99 9.77
C THR A 826 13.20 -46.42 8.30
N LEU A 827 14.12 -45.92 7.48
CA LEU A 827 14.26 -46.30 6.07
C LEU A 827 14.63 -47.79 5.94
N THR A 828 13.63 -48.65 5.90
CA THR A 828 13.71 -49.92 5.18
C THR A 828 13.58 -49.56 3.72
N TYR A 829 14.70 -49.48 3.00
CA TYR A 829 14.69 -49.32 1.54
C TYR A 829 13.74 -50.35 0.93
N LYS A 830 12.65 -49.88 0.32
CA LYS A 830 11.69 -50.68 -0.45
C LYS A 830 11.87 -50.43 -1.92
#